data_AF-A0A1U9NE80-F1
#
_entry.id   AF-A0A1U9NE80-F1
#
_cell.length_a   1.000
_cell.length_b   1.000
_cell.length_c   1.000
_cell.angle_alpha   90.00
_cell.angle_beta   90.00
_cell.angle_gamma   90.00
#
_symmetry.space_group_name_H-M   'P 1'
#
loop_
_entity.id
_entity.type
_entity.pdbx_description
1 polymer ?
#
loop_
_entity_poly.entity_id
_entity_poly.type
_entity_poly.pdbx_seq_one_letter_code
_entity_poly.pdbx_strand_id
1 'polypeptide(L)'
;MYKLIFRGDLVAGAERAQTIANLSQLLKQSPERIEQILFSGSARVVKRVDTPDLAAKWQSAFAKAGAQLVIEAEIATEKETQKETQKETETQQVLVAPREPNNEAKQETASLATEIAGAVVQAEVPVEDETREAPQNNKLWKNVLISLALLLVLLVASVGLLWQQGYLNRWLLSSVSDEEKTLLNALADSNLLAIARMDLELLRRLDSSAASSAALQENLPGVDADFWSSLERAGVNVPQQVAQIYALAYAGNEVEAALLIRGTLAPGKIKGWIDSRYGIDKEDEHGLWFSRINPDNCEKGEPLLANLQQGQVILGSPAAVMRIVGRIKGNAPADLNTNDWQESLAGKLFSLAIFSPARWQGDNQGMLQYALAKAALAMKPVSEVYVDAAPDLATQGIKLSVSINSDDTKFIRDSHELAKKWLDETRKEIAQDFPDVIATYNRLSLNYSSNQLQASLRFDRQIKDELANWFASLFRFSSDQGTANLVQQEVLNDSPPVFTAATIAQLRTFSAQDEFMDAVYKTVAGPFGVGVESLALKDGKVEMKLGVKAYGLPNLGDEAVPAELVITDVTDAQGNSLLPRRSCGEADVRAAEAIAHTYSSSRFEDGKLVSGQVLSGEKTFSLPAGVNFSQIAQIKGYIDYRLPTAVEKKVIQAPLAGKTVDLHGLRVRFKSAAASSLDFEYSGDTDRLLQVNALNANTQVLATSGAMRRGMFFGSGKAASVEIKGSVAAAEIMVASGFEQQRYEFALTRLAPPAKAFFSEREVPPRFDDKAFEQLLLAKAPVINEFPFYPPKARVTAAPAELAINDVRSNSFGLSIEGAAYTDLALPLYGHIGVAQLFIQHLVDAEGKLFPVNKTVPLYFERQGGMTFNGVYQPDEKTPWLRADFSFRAADVQVEKISKLQGELRFYQPRHLQTASLPFALGPIWGGPKSRVELIEWKAGRLVFSVQGNYEEIVGLKAFNEAGKLVSQPAQYSAIFGEPQLNLEISEVPARFEIEYTSESEELFVPFAIDLPAGN
;
A
#
# COMPACT_ATOMS: atom_id res chain seq x y z
N MET A 1 10.91 31.66 6.26
CA MET A 1 12.18 30.97 6.56
C MET A 1 12.81 30.54 5.23
N TYR A 2 14.13 30.49 5.10
CA TYR A 2 14.84 30.15 3.86
C TYR A 2 15.67 28.87 4.06
N LYS A 3 15.53 27.91 3.16
CA LYS A 3 16.36 26.69 3.12
C LYS A 3 17.58 26.94 2.23
N LEU A 4 18.75 26.58 2.73
CA LEU A 4 20.00 26.63 1.98
C LEU A 4 20.35 25.21 1.54
N ILE A 5 20.30 24.96 0.25
CA ILE A 5 20.41 23.62 -0.32
C ILE A 5 21.71 23.54 -1.12
N PHE A 6 22.55 22.55 -0.79
CA PHE A 6 23.75 22.21 -1.54
C PHE A 6 23.51 20.91 -2.29
N ARG A 7 23.85 20.89 -3.58
CA ARG A 7 23.57 19.76 -4.48
C ARG A 7 24.83 19.04 -4.97
N GLY A 8 26.01 19.43 -4.47
CA GLY A 8 27.30 18.96 -4.97
C GLY A 8 27.92 19.86 -6.04
N ASP A 9 27.23 20.93 -6.44
CA ASP A 9 27.66 21.84 -7.50
C ASP A 9 28.86 22.70 -7.08
N LEU A 10 29.87 22.76 -7.94
CA LEU A 10 31.07 23.57 -7.74
C LEU A 10 30.96 24.89 -8.51
N VAL A 11 31.55 25.96 -8.00
CA VAL A 11 31.71 27.21 -8.75
C VAL A 11 32.63 26.94 -9.95
N ALA A 12 32.34 27.53 -11.11
CA ALA A 12 33.11 27.32 -12.33
C ALA A 12 34.63 27.54 -12.10
N GLY A 13 35.43 26.53 -12.41
CA GLY A 13 36.89 26.54 -12.22
C GLY A 13 37.38 26.11 -10.82
N ALA A 14 36.49 25.78 -9.89
CA ALA A 14 36.89 25.23 -8.59
C ALA A 14 37.16 23.71 -8.68
N GLU A 15 38.28 23.26 -8.12
CA GLU A 15 38.60 21.84 -8.00
C GLU A 15 37.91 21.21 -6.79
N ARG A 16 37.31 20.03 -6.98
CA ARG A 16 36.52 19.34 -5.94
C ARG A 16 37.29 19.14 -4.64
N ALA A 17 38.54 18.70 -4.70
CA ALA A 17 39.37 18.49 -3.52
C ALA A 17 39.62 19.80 -2.74
N GLN A 18 39.87 20.90 -3.45
CA GLN A 18 40.05 22.22 -2.83
C GLN A 18 38.74 22.74 -2.25
N THR A 19 37.61 22.54 -2.92
CA THR A 19 36.30 22.91 -2.40
C THR A 19 35.94 22.13 -1.15
N ILE A 20 36.22 20.84 -1.11
CA ILE A 20 36.03 20.00 0.08
C ILE A 20 36.88 20.53 1.25
N ALA A 21 38.15 20.86 1.01
CA ALA A 21 39.03 21.45 2.02
C ALA A 21 38.52 22.81 2.53
N ASN A 22 38.05 23.68 1.63
CA ASN A 22 37.53 25.00 1.99
C ASN A 22 36.18 24.89 2.74
N LEU A 23 35.29 24.00 2.31
CA LEU A 23 34.02 23.73 2.99
C LEU A 23 34.25 23.08 4.35
N SER A 24 35.26 22.23 4.47
CA SER A 24 35.72 21.65 5.74
C SER A 24 36.09 22.75 6.74
N GLN A 25 36.83 23.78 6.31
CA GLN A 25 37.13 24.95 7.14
C GLN A 25 35.89 25.80 7.44
N LEU A 26 35.04 26.06 6.43
CA LEU A 26 33.84 26.90 6.57
C LEU A 26 32.81 26.29 7.53
N LEU A 27 32.61 24.97 7.47
CA LEU A 27 31.62 24.24 8.25
C LEU A 27 32.20 23.59 9.51
N LYS A 28 33.52 23.66 9.69
CA LYS A 28 34.26 23.04 10.80
C LYS A 28 34.04 21.51 10.89
N GLN A 29 34.01 20.84 9.75
CA GLN A 29 33.89 19.37 9.62
C GLN A 29 35.11 18.80 8.89
N SER A 30 35.41 17.50 9.02
CA SER A 30 36.56 16.92 8.30
C SER A 30 36.31 16.84 6.79
N PRO A 31 37.35 16.86 5.94
CA PRO A 31 37.21 16.72 4.48
C PRO A 31 36.42 15.47 4.06
N GLU A 32 36.67 14.32 4.70
CA GLU A 32 36.00 13.05 4.43
C GLU A 32 34.51 13.13 4.77
N ARG A 33 34.16 13.84 5.85
CA ARG A 33 32.77 14.04 6.26
C ARG A 33 32.04 15.01 5.34
N ILE A 34 32.70 16.07 4.89
CA ILE A 34 32.17 16.96 3.87
C ILE A 34 31.92 16.19 2.57
N GLU A 35 32.86 15.33 2.16
CA GLU A 35 32.69 14.50 0.98
C GLU A 35 31.50 13.54 1.12
N GLN A 36 31.39 12.85 2.26
CA GLN A 36 30.28 11.94 2.53
C GLN A 36 28.91 12.63 2.64
N ILE A 37 28.82 13.77 3.32
CA ILE A 37 27.53 14.44 3.56
C ILE A 37 27.12 15.22 2.31
N LEU A 38 27.98 16.13 1.87
CA LEU A 38 27.64 17.15 0.88
C LEU A 38 27.89 16.69 -0.56
N PHE A 39 28.74 15.69 -0.77
CA PHE A 39 29.02 15.12 -2.09
C PHE A 39 28.54 13.66 -2.24
N SER A 40 27.50 13.27 -1.46
CA SER A 40 26.82 11.96 -1.59
C SER A 40 25.96 11.79 -2.86
N GLY A 41 25.94 12.78 -3.76
CA GLY A 41 25.12 12.77 -4.98
C GLY A 41 23.64 13.09 -4.77
N SER A 42 23.22 13.43 -3.54
CA SER A 42 21.85 13.85 -3.19
C SER A 42 21.84 15.30 -2.68
N ALA A 43 20.80 16.07 -3.01
CA ALA A 43 20.63 17.42 -2.49
C ALA A 43 20.48 17.42 -0.96
N ARG A 44 21.25 18.26 -0.27
CA ARG A 44 21.22 18.38 1.19
C ARG A 44 20.87 19.79 1.61
N VAL A 45 19.92 19.92 2.52
CA VAL A 45 19.68 21.19 3.23
C VAL A 45 20.84 21.39 4.19
N VAL A 46 21.74 22.31 3.87
CA VAL A 46 22.90 22.66 4.69
C VAL A 46 22.46 23.42 5.94
N LYS A 47 21.50 24.34 5.79
CA LYS A 47 21.02 25.18 6.89
C LYS A 47 19.67 25.81 6.57
N ARG A 48 18.89 26.13 7.60
CA ARG A 48 17.72 27.03 7.49
C ARG A 48 18.01 28.35 8.18
N VAL A 49 17.57 29.44 7.59
CA VAL A 49 17.83 30.80 8.07
C VAL A 49 16.58 31.66 7.97
N ASP A 50 16.38 32.57 8.91
CA ASP A 50 15.09 33.28 9.01
C ASP A 50 15.01 34.50 8.09
N THR A 51 16.17 35.07 7.71
CA THR A 51 16.24 36.29 6.90
C THR A 51 16.98 36.06 5.58
N PRO A 52 16.57 36.75 4.50
CA PRO A 52 17.21 36.62 3.19
C PRO A 52 18.67 37.11 3.21
N ASP A 53 18.99 38.10 4.05
CA ASP A 53 20.35 38.62 4.20
C ASP A 53 21.31 37.57 4.76
N LEU A 54 20.85 36.74 5.71
CA LEU A 54 21.65 35.64 6.23
C LEU A 54 21.83 34.55 5.16
N ALA A 55 20.77 34.28 4.38
CA ALA A 55 20.84 33.32 3.27
C ALA A 55 21.88 33.74 2.22
N ALA A 56 21.88 35.02 1.83
CA ALA A 56 22.84 35.59 0.89
C ALA A 56 24.29 35.55 1.43
N LYS A 57 24.48 35.78 2.74
CA LYS A 57 25.79 35.64 3.39
C LYS A 57 26.32 34.20 3.30
N TRP A 58 25.47 33.21 3.57
CA TRP A 58 25.85 31.79 3.47
C TRP A 58 26.12 31.36 2.03
N GLN A 59 25.29 31.81 1.09
CA GLN A 59 25.52 31.56 -0.34
C GLN A 59 26.86 32.14 -0.81
N SER A 60 27.19 33.37 -0.37
CA SER A 60 28.48 34.00 -0.68
C SER A 60 29.66 33.26 -0.04
N ALA A 61 29.50 32.75 1.18
CA ALA A 61 30.54 32.00 1.88
C ALA A 61 30.81 30.65 1.20
N PHE A 62 29.75 29.95 0.77
CA PHE A 62 29.86 28.72 -0.02
C PHE A 62 30.52 29.00 -1.37
N ALA A 63 30.12 30.07 -2.06
CA ALA A 63 30.72 30.45 -3.34
C ALA A 63 32.23 30.73 -3.20
N LYS A 64 32.65 31.41 -2.12
CA LYS A 64 34.07 31.61 -1.80
C LYS A 64 34.80 30.31 -1.50
N ALA A 65 34.12 29.32 -0.92
CA ALA A 65 34.67 27.98 -0.74
C ALA A 65 34.73 27.17 -2.04
N GLY A 66 34.19 27.67 -3.16
CA GLY A 66 34.13 26.99 -4.45
C GLY A 66 32.88 26.13 -4.64
N ALA A 67 31.84 26.33 -3.82
CA ALA A 67 30.61 25.55 -3.79
C ALA A 67 29.38 26.42 -4.12
N GLN A 68 28.44 25.92 -4.92
CA GLN A 68 27.22 26.67 -5.27
C GLN A 68 26.05 26.27 -4.37
N LEU A 69 25.48 27.24 -3.67
CA LEU A 69 24.39 27.05 -2.71
C LEU A 69 23.09 27.67 -3.25
N VAL A 70 21.99 26.93 -3.22
CA VAL A 70 20.66 27.38 -3.67
C VAL A 70 19.85 27.84 -2.46
N ILE A 71 19.19 28.99 -2.56
CA ILE A 71 18.29 29.53 -1.52
C ILE A 71 16.85 29.28 -1.96
N GLU A 72 16.05 28.64 -1.12
CA GLU A 72 14.63 28.39 -1.36
C GLU A 72 13.79 29.02 -0.25
N ALA A 73 12.81 29.86 -0.60
CA ALA A 73 11.92 30.50 0.36
C ALA A 73 10.80 29.53 0.75
N GLU A 74 10.73 29.18 2.03
CA GLU A 74 9.65 28.37 2.60
C GLU A 74 8.47 29.29 2.89
N ILE A 75 7.47 29.28 2.00
CA ILE A 75 6.21 30.02 2.16
C ILE A 75 5.31 29.21 3.09
N ALA A 76 4.99 29.77 4.25
CA ALA A 76 4.07 29.16 5.21
C ALA A 76 2.71 28.97 4.53
N THR A 77 2.30 27.72 4.33
CA THR A 77 0.97 27.41 3.80
C THR A 77 -0.03 27.52 4.95
N GLU A 78 -0.96 28.45 4.82
CA GLU A 78 -2.04 28.80 5.74
C GLU A 78 -2.95 27.59 6.02
N LYS A 79 -2.59 26.78 7.02
CA LYS A 79 -3.44 25.68 7.54
C LYS A 79 -3.60 25.69 9.06
N GLU A 80 -3.04 26.66 9.77
CA GLU A 80 -3.11 26.70 11.25
C GLU A 80 -4.08 27.75 11.82
N THR A 81 -4.69 28.63 11.01
CA THR A 81 -5.53 29.75 11.55
C THR A 81 -7.04 29.50 11.59
N GLN A 82 -7.54 28.28 11.33
CA GLN A 82 -9.00 28.01 11.34
C GLN A 82 -9.50 27.06 12.45
N LYS A 83 -8.68 26.78 13.47
CA LYS A 83 -9.13 25.95 14.61
C LYS A 83 -9.45 26.73 15.90
N GLU A 84 -9.29 28.06 15.91
CA GLU A 84 -9.45 28.86 17.13
C GLU A 84 -10.79 29.62 17.25
N THR A 85 -11.64 29.69 16.21
CA THR A 85 -12.88 30.50 16.24
C THR A 85 -14.18 29.69 16.44
N GLN A 86 -14.10 28.38 16.73
CA GLN A 86 -15.30 27.55 16.95
C GLN A 86 -15.47 27.03 18.38
N LYS A 87 -14.78 27.62 19.36
CA LYS A 87 -14.90 27.22 20.78
C LYS A 87 -15.54 28.28 21.70
N GLU A 88 -16.01 29.40 21.16
CA GLU A 88 -16.52 30.53 21.97
C GLU A 88 -18.03 30.81 21.83
N THR A 89 -18.81 29.87 21.27
CA THR A 89 -20.27 30.01 21.23
C THR A 89 -20.98 28.70 21.59
N GLU A 90 -20.60 28.10 22.71
CA GLU A 90 -21.44 27.09 23.36
C GLU A 90 -21.12 26.99 24.86
N THR A 91 -21.15 28.14 25.56
CA THR A 91 -21.17 28.14 27.04
C THR A 91 -21.89 29.38 27.56
N GLN A 92 -23.21 29.46 27.36
CA GLN A 92 -24.08 30.23 28.26
C GLN A 92 -25.42 29.51 28.46
N GLN A 93 -25.69 29.19 29.73
CA GLN A 93 -26.94 28.72 30.36
C GLN A 93 -27.24 27.23 30.12
N VAL A 94 -27.26 26.36 31.14
CA VAL A 94 -28.13 26.41 32.34
C VAL A 94 -27.45 25.74 33.56
N LEU A 95 -27.44 26.46 34.69
CA LEU A 95 -27.31 25.92 36.06
C LEU A 95 -28.52 25.03 36.38
N VAL A 96 -28.34 23.86 37.03
CA VAL A 96 -28.98 23.46 38.31
C VAL A 96 -28.33 22.16 38.82
N ALA A 97 -28.01 22.15 40.11
CA ALA A 97 -27.37 21.06 40.87
C ALA A 97 -28.34 19.92 41.26
N PRO A 98 -27.85 18.72 41.62
CA PRO A 98 -28.62 17.76 42.41
C PRO A 98 -28.22 17.83 43.90
N ARG A 99 -29.22 18.03 44.78
CA ARG A 99 -29.16 17.64 46.19
C ARG A 99 -30.09 16.46 46.42
N GLU A 100 -29.57 15.58 47.27
CA GLU A 100 -30.08 14.41 48.00
C GLU A 100 -31.59 14.14 48.21
N PRO A 101 -31.94 12.89 48.59
CA PRO A 101 -33.29 12.35 48.53
C PRO A 101 -34.07 12.52 49.85
N ASN A 102 -35.39 12.69 49.77
CA ASN A 102 -36.30 12.08 50.75
C ASN A 102 -37.78 12.09 50.33
N ASN A 103 -38.39 10.90 50.48
CA ASN A 103 -39.74 10.51 50.86
C ASN A 103 -41.01 11.35 50.57
N GLU A 104 -41.98 10.58 50.04
CA GLU A 104 -43.41 10.48 50.40
C GLU A 104 -44.46 11.52 49.94
N ALA A 105 -45.43 10.94 49.21
CA ALA A 105 -46.89 11.09 49.33
C ALA A 105 -47.66 12.18 48.54
N LYS A 106 -48.57 11.64 47.72
CA LYS A 106 -49.99 12.01 47.50
C LYS A 106 -50.38 13.21 46.63
N GLN A 107 -51.23 12.88 45.63
CA GLN A 107 -52.49 13.55 45.24
C GLN A 107 -52.39 15.00 44.73
N GLU A 108 -53.17 15.55 43.79
CA GLU A 108 -54.24 15.17 42.86
C GLU A 108 -54.56 16.49 42.11
N THR A 109 -55.26 16.43 40.97
CA THR A 109 -55.95 17.55 40.25
C THR A 109 -55.07 18.64 39.59
N ALA A 110 -55.14 18.99 38.30
CA ALA A 110 -56.20 19.23 37.30
C ALA A 110 -56.49 20.73 37.04
N SER A 111 -56.80 21.02 35.77
CA SER A 111 -57.46 22.22 35.20
C SER A 111 -56.56 23.37 34.73
N LEU A 112 -56.54 23.64 33.41
CA LEU A 112 -57.38 24.61 32.65
C LEU A 112 -57.01 26.07 32.98
N ALA A 113 -57.05 27.06 32.09
CA ALA A 113 -57.05 27.26 30.64
C ALA A 113 -57.16 28.79 30.46
N THR A 114 -56.93 29.25 29.23
CA THR A 114 -57.57 30.43 28.62
C THR A 114 -56.92 31.82 28.78
N GLU A 115 -56.44 32.29 27.63
CA GLU A 115 -56.63 33.59 26.95
C GLU A 115 -56.95 34.87 27.77
N ILE A 116 -56.37 36.01 27.37
CA ILE A 116 -57.01 37.01 26.47
C ILE A 116 -56.06 38.22 26.25
N ALA A 117 -55.98 38.59 24.97
CA ALA A 117 -55.73 39.88 24.30
C ALA A 117 -55.15 41.13 25.01
N GLY A 118 -54.27 41.80 24.27
CA GLY A 118 -54.01 43.24 24.37
C GLY A 118 -53.22 43.76 23.18
N ALA A 119 -53.89 44.48 22.28
CA ALA A 119 -53.31 45.17 21.12
C ALA A 119 -52.83 46.57 21.50
N VAL A 120 -51.62 46.97 21.08
CA VAL A 120 -51.19 48.38 20.94
C VAL A 120 -50.30 48.53 19.69
N VAL A 121 -50.49 49.65 19.03
CA VAL A 121 -50.11 50.05 17.67
C VAL A 121 -48.76 50.78 17.61
N GLN A 122 -48.05 50.58 16.48
CA GLN A 122 -47.00 51.40 15.83
C GLN A 122 -45.64 51.66 16.51
N ALA A 123 -44.57 51.18 15.85
CA ALA A 123 -43.54 52.04 15.23
C ALA A 123 -42.75 51.25 14.17
N GLU A 124 -42.64 51.80 12.96
CA GLU A 124 -41.78 51.31 11.88
C GLU A 124 -40.29 51.53 12.24
N VAL A 125 -39.48 50.49 12.08
CA VAL A 125 -38.00 50.55 11.97
C VAL A 125 -37.62 49.65 10.79
N PRO A 126 -36.77 50.12 9.86
CA PRO A 126 -36.46 49.40 8.63
C PRO A 126 -35.64 48.15 8.95
N VAL A 127 -36.09 46.99 8.44
CA VAL A 127 -35.33 45.75 8.49
C VAL A 127 -34.25 45.82 7.41
N GLU A 128 -33.00 45.85 7.86
CA GLU A 128 -31.82 45.60 7.04
C GLU A 128 -31.92 44.24 6.35
N ASP A 129 -31.56 44.27 5.07
CA ASP A 129 -31.48 43.18 4.13
C ASP A 129 -30.48 42.12 4.63
N GLU A 130 -30.98 41.00 5.17
CA GLU A 130 -30.16 39.79 5.37
C GLU A 130 -29.81 39.23 3.99
N THR A 131 -28.64 39.64 3.50
CA THR A 131 -27.92 39.01 2.41
C THR A 131 -27.68 37.53 2.72
N ARG A 132 -28.57 36.67 2.20
CA ARG A 132 -28.30 35.24 2.05
C ARG A 132 -27.02 35.06 1.23
N GLU A 133 -25.94 34.70 1.89
CA GLU A 133 -24.70 34.29 1.26
C GLU A 133 -24.96 33.18 0.22
N ALA A 134 -24.49 33.41 -1.00
CA ALA A 134 -24.47 32.40 -2.06
C ALA A 134 -23.49 31.26 -1.68
N PRO A 135 -23.78 29.99 -2.00
CA PRO A 135 -23.00 28.87 -1.49
C PRO A 135 -21.61 28.78 -2.13
N GLN A 136 -20.56 29.12 -1.37
CA GLN A 136 -19.15 28.85 -1.70
C GLN A 136 -18.78 27.37 -1.47
N ASN A 137 -19.39 26.41 -2.19
CA ASN A 137 -19.06 24.99 -2.04
C ASN A 137 -18.72 24.26 -3.34
N ASN A 138 -17.82 24.85 -4.15
CA ASN A 138 -17.30 24.24 -5.38
C ASN A 138 -16.61 22.88 -5.15
N LYS A 139 -16.04 22.65 -3.96
CA LYS A 139 -15.27 21.43 -3.65
C LYS A 139 -16.17 20.21 -3.44
N LEU A 140 -17.35 20.42 -2.86
CA LEU A 140 -18.31 19.35 -2.56
C LEU A 140 -19.01 18.86 -3.83
N TRP A 141 -19.37 19.78 -4.71
CA TRP A 141 -19.93 19.47 -6.03
C TRP A 141 -18.93 18.83 -6.99
N LYS A 142 -17.66 19.27 -6.97
CA LYS A 142 -16.57 18.61 -7.71
C LYS A 142 -16.48 17.13 -7.31
N ASN A 143 -16.59 16.82 -6.01
CA ASN A 143 -16.54 15.44 -5.52
C ASN A 143 -17.79 14.62 -5.91
N VAL A 144 -18.98 15.23 -5.94
CA VAL A 144 -20.22 14.56 -6.39
C VAL A 144 -20.16 14.23 -7.88
N LEU A 145 -19.71 15.18 -8.72
CA LEU A 145 -19.54 14.97 -10.17
C LEU A 145 -18.46 13.93 -10.47
N ILE A 146 -17.34 13.93 -9.73
CA ILE A 146 -16.29 12.90 -9.83
C ILE A 146 -16.82 11.53 -9.40
N SER A 147 -17.66 11.45 -8.36
CA SER A 147 -18.24 10.20 -7.88
C SER A 147 -19.28 9.64 -8.86
N LEU A 148 -20.10 10.51 -9.46
CA LEU A 148 -21.03 10.16 -10.56
C LEU A 148 -20.29 9.74 -11.82
N ALA A 149 -19.17 10.39 -12.15
CA ALA A 149 -18.28 9.97 -13.22
C ALA A 149 -17.64 8.61 -12.92
N LEU A 150 -17.22 8.33 -11.68
CA LEU A 150 -16.72 7.02 -11.22
C LEU A 150 -17.78 5.90 -11.30
N LEU A 151 -19.04 6.23 -10.99
CA LEU A 151 -20.17 5.31 -11.16
C LEU A 151 -20.45 5.04 -12.64
N LEU A 152 -20.37 6.07 -13.49
CA LEU A 152 -20.38 5.93 -14.95
C LEU A 152 -19.20 5.06 -15.42
N VAL A 153 -18.02 5.21 -14.80
CA VAL A 153 -16.78 4.50 -15.15
C VAL A 153 -16.91 2.99 -14.97
N LEU A 154 -17.37 2.55 -13.81
CA LEU A 154 -17.60 1.14 -13.50
C LEU A 154 -18.59 0.47 -14.46
N LEU A 155 -19.50 1.25 -15.02
CA LEU A 155 -20.66 0.75 -15.75
C LEU A 155 -20.42 0.69 -17.26
N VAL A 156 -19.69 1.66 -17.78
CA VAL A 156 -19.39 1.82 -19.20
C VAL A 156 -18.35 0.80 -19.70
N ALA A 157 -17.42 0.37 -18.84
CA ALA A 157 -16.49 -0.73 -19.14
C ALA A 157 -17.22 -2.03 -19.53
N SER A 158 -18.38 -2.29 -18.90
CA SER A 158 -19.16 -3.51 -19.09
C SER A 158 -20.03 -3.57 -20.35
N VAL A 159 -20.42 -2.43 -20.92
CA VAL A 159 -21.34 -2.39 -22.08
C VAL A 159 -20.63 -1.93 -23.37
N GLY A 160 -19.62 -1.08 -23.25
CA GLY A 160 -18.85 -0.57 -24.39
C GLY A 160 -18.05 -1.62 -25.15
N LEU A 161 -17.53 -2.62 -24.44
CA LEU A 161 -16.61 -3.62 -25.02
C LEU A 161 -17.33 -4.75 -25.80
N LEU A 162 -18.66 -4.82 -25.69
CA LEU A 162 -19.54 -5.87 -26.22
C LEU A 162 -20.16 -5.53 -27.58
N TRP A 163 -19.61 -4.58 -28.34
CA TRP A 163 -20.31 -4.05 -29.51
C TRP A 163 -19.37 -3.93 -30.70
N GLN A 164 -18.99 -5.07 -31.30
CA GLN A 164 -18.15 -5.08 -32.48
C GLN A 164 -18.36 -6.31 -33.38
N GLN A 165 -19.54 -6.43 -34.00
CA GLN A 165 -19.78 -6.78 -35.41
C GLN A 165 -21.26 -7.20 -35.64
N GLY A 166 -22.06 -6.32 -36.26
CA GLY A 166 -23.41 -6.69 -36.70
C GLY A 166 -24.16 -5.57 -37.42
N TYR A 167 -24.71 -5.89 -38.60
CA TYR A 167 -25.38 -4.98 -39.53
C TYR A 167 -26.83 -4.69 -39.07
N LEU A 168 -27.23 -3.41 -39.06
CA LEU A 168 -28.55 -2.96 -38.59
C LEU A 168 -29.67 -3.23 -39.61
N ASN A 169 -30.79 -3.81 -39.13
CA ASN A 169 -32.09 -3.78 -39.81
C ASN A 169 -33.21 -3.30 -38.85
N ARG A 170 -34.24 -2.70 -39.45
CA ARG A 170 -35.16 -1.64 -38.95
C ARG A 170 -36.15 -1.92 -37.78
N TRP A 171 -35.96 -2.91 -36.89
CA TRP A 171 -37.02 -3.35 -35.95
C TRP A 171 -36.65 -3.41 -34.45
N LEU A 172 -35.84 -2.47 -33.93
CA LEU A 172 -35.28 -2.54 -32.56
C LEU A 172 -36.02 -1.73 -31.46
N LEU A 173 -37.22 -1.21 -31.72
CA LEU A 173 -38.00 -0.47 -30.71
C LEU A 173 -39.23 -1.27 -30.27
N SER A 174 -39.02 -2.45 -29.67
CA SER A 174 -40.10 -3.09 -28.92
C SER A 174 -40.22 -2.43 -27.55
N SER A 175 -41.40 -1.93 -27.22
CA SER A 175 -41.77 -1.50 -25.86
C SER A 175 -41.51 -2.63 -24.86
N VAL A 176 -41.20 -2.28 -23.60
CA VAL A 176 -41.18 -3.23 -22.48
C VAL A 176 -42.47 -4.05 -22.51
N SER A 177 -42.34 -5.38 -22.54
CA SER A 177 -43.50 -6.29 -22.58
C SER A 177 -44.37 -6.14 -21.34
N ASP A 178 -45.66 -6.42 -21.42
CA ASP A 178 -46.55 -6.34 -20.26
C ASP A 178 -46.17 -7.35 -19.16
N GLU A 179 -45.60 -8.50 -19.54
CA GLU A 179 -45.01 -9.46 -18.61
C GLU A 179 -43.82 -8.86 -17.85
N GLU A 180 -42.94 -8.13 -18.55
CA GLU A 180 -41.81 -7.46 -17.92
C GLU A 180 -42.26 -6.30 -17.04
N LYS A 181 -43.27 -5.52 -17.44
CA LYS A 181 -43.85 -4.49 -16.56
C LYS A 181 -44.43 -5.09 -15.28
N THR A 182 -45.13 -6.21 -15.41
CA THR A 182 -45.69 -6.93 -14.26
C THR A 182 -44.57 -7.40 -13.32
N LEU A 183 -43.48 -7.92 -13.87
CA LEU A 183 -42.29 -8.26 -13.10
C LEU A 183 -41.66 -7.05 -12.42
N LEU A 184 -41.40 -5.96 -13.15
CA LEU A 184 -40.79 -4.75 -12.60
C LEU A 184 -41.63 -4.15 -11.48
N ASN A 185 -42.97 -4.18 -11.61
CA ASN A 185 -43.88 -3.79 -10.54
C ASN A 185 -43.73 -4.69 -9.30
N ALA A 186 -43.60 -6.00 -9.48
CA ALA A 186 -43.37 -6.91 -8.37
C ALA A 186 -42.00 -6.68 -7.68
N LEU A 187 -40.98 -6.23 -8.42
CA LEU A 187 -39.64 -5.91 -7.91
C LEU A 187 -39.57 -4.54 -7.21
N ALA A 188 -40.47 -3.61 -7.55
CA ALA A 188 -40.54 -2.24 -7.04
C ALA A 188 -41.15 -2.14 -5.62
N ASP A 189 -40.55 -2.83 -4.65
CA ASP A 189 -40.90 -2.75 -3.23
C ASP A 189 -40.46 -1.41 -2.60
N SER A 190 -41.10 -0.99 -1.50
CA SER A 190 -40.74 0.27 -0.80
C SER A 190 -39.30 0.29 -0.29
N ASN A 191 -38.66 -0.87 -0.15
CA ASN A 191 -37.26 -0.99 0.27
C ASN A 191 -36.27 -0.98 -0.89
N LEU A 192 -36.70 -0.98 -2.16
CA LEU A 192 -35.79 -0.99 -3.29
C LEU A 192 -34.95 0.30 -3.30
N LEU A 193 -33.63 0.14 -3.23
CA LEU A 193 -32.64 1.21 -3.27
C LEU A 193 -32.08 1.41 -4.68
N ALA A 194 -31.84 0.30 -5.39
CA ALA A 194 -31.39 0.32 -6.77
C ALA A 194 -31.78 -0.94 -7.52
N ILE A 195 -31.95 -0.79 -8.84
CA ILE A 195 -32.21 -1.88 -9.77
C ILE A 195 -31.41 -1.65 -11.06
N ALA A 196 -30.63 -2.64 -11.46
CA ALA A 196 -29.98 -2.69 -12.76
C ALA A 196 -30.67 -3.73 -13.64
N ARG A 197 -30.73 -3.47 -14.94
CA ARG A 197 -31.23 -4.37 -15.98
C ARG A 197 -30.20 -4.44 -17.10
N MET A 198 -29.93 -5.65 -17.57
CA MET A 198 -29.16 -5.92 -18.79
C MET A 198 -30.01 -6.78 -19.74
N ASP A 199 -30.14 -6.32 -20.99
CA ASP A 199 -30.90 -7.00 -22.04
C ASP A 199 -29.94 -7.77 -22.96
N LEU A 200 -29.62 -8.99 -22.56
CA LEU A 200 -28.71 -9.86 -23.31
C LEU A 200 -29.34 -10.37 -24.61
N GLU A 201 -30.67 -10.43 -24.68
CA GLU A 201 -31.35 -10.76 -25.92
C GLU A 201 -31.17 -9.66 -26.97
N LEU A 202 -31.36 -8.40 -26.57
CA LEU A 202 -31.09 -7.24 -27.41
C LEU A 202 -29.61 -7.19 -27.81
N LEU A 203 -28.70 -7.40 -26.85
CA LEU A 203 -27.27 -7.44 -27.12
C LEU A 203 -26.92 -8.52 -28.16
N ARG A 204 -27.45 -9.74 -28.00
CA ARG A 204 -27.24 -10.86 -28.92
C ARG A 204 -27.80 -10.58 -30.32
N ARG A 205 -28.95 -9.89 -30.41
CA ARG A 205 -29.54 -9.48 -31.69
C ARG A 205 -28.67 -8.44 -32.41
N LEU A 206 -27.95 -7.61 -31.67
CA LEU A 206 -27.00 -6.65 -32.22
C LEU A 206 -25.67 -7.31 -32.58
N ASP A 207 -25.18 -8.23 -31.75
CA ASP A 207 -23.92 -8.95 -31.92
C ASP A 207 -23.94 -10.30 -31.17
N SER A 208 -23.90 -11.41 -31.90
CA SER A 208 -23.92 -12.76 -31.31
C SER A 208 -22.61 -13.16 -30.61
N SER A 209 -21.49 -12.50 -30.92
CA SER A 209 -20.17 -12.80 -30.36
C SER A 209 -19.93 -12.10 -29.01
N ALA A 210 -20.55 -10.95 -28.85
CA ALA A 210 -20.54 -10.14 -27.63
C ALA A 210 -21.16 -10.83 -26.42
N ALA A 211 -22.11 -11.73 -26.63
CA ALA A 211 -22.75 -12.45 -25.54
C ALA A 211 -21.93 -13.65 -25.03
N SER A 212 -20.75 -13.96 -25.61
CA SER A 212 -19.90 -15.10 -25.22
C SER A 212 -19.44 -15.04 -23.74
N SER A 213 -19.29 -16.18 -23.07
CA SER A 213 -18.76 -16.21 -21.69
C SER A 213 -17.40 -15.56 -21.54
N ALA A 214 -16.49 -15.75 -22.50
CA ALA A 214 -15.18 -15.12 -22.51
C ALA A 214 -15.29 -13.60 -22.57
N ALA A 215 -16.17 -13.06 -23.43
CA ALA A 215 -16.44 -11.63 -23.49
C ALA A 215 -17.12 -11.12 -22.21
N LEU A 216 -18.05 -11.87 -21.60
CA LEU A 216 -18.67 -11.47 -20.33
C LEU A 216 -17.65 -11.50 -19.17
N GLN A 217 -16.72 -12.46 -19.18
CA GLN A 217 -15.69 -12.64 -18.16
C GLN A 217 -14.60 -11.57 -18.20
N GLU A 218 -14.17 -11.17 -19.41
CA GLU A 218 -13.18 -10.09 -19.60
C GLU A 218 -13.76 -8.70 -19.32
N ASN A 219 -15.06 -8.50 -19.50
CA ASN A 219 -15.65 -7.16 -19.56
C ASN A 219 -16.58 -6.81 -18.39
N LEU A 220 -17.06 -7.75 -17.57
CA LEU A 220 -17.92 -7.46 -16.40
C LEU A 220 -17.08 -7.31 -15.11
N PRO A 221 -17.06 -6.12 -14.47
CA PRO A 221 -16.30 -5.92 -13.24
C PRO A 221 -16.91 -6.65 -12.04
N GLY A 222 -16.06 -7.13 -11.13
CA GLY A 222 -16.48 -7.63 -9.80
C GLY A 222 -17.05 -9.05 -9.76
N VAL A 223 -16.98 -9.79 -10.88
CA VAL A 223 -17.29 -11.21 -10.90
C VAL A 223 -15.98 -12.00 -10.78
N ASP A 224 -15.97 -13.07 -9.99
CA ASP A 224 -14.83 -14.00 -9.91
C ASP A 224 -14.35 -14.38 -11.34
N ALA A 225 -13.04 -14.48 -11.55
CA ALA A 225 -12.38 -14.62 -12.86
C ALA A 225 -12.83 -15.86 -13.66
N ASP A 226 -13.61 -16.75 -13.04
CA ASP A 226 -14.13 -17.98 -13.64
C ASP A 226 -15.67 -18.16 -13.48
N PHE A 227 -16.42 -17.14 -13.06
CA PHE A 227 -17.86 -17.32 -12.83
C PHE A 227 -18.63 -17.71 -14.10
N TRP A 228 -18.51 -16.93 -15.18
CA TRP A 228 -19.28 -17.16 -16.41
C TRP A 228 -18.80 -18.39 -17.16
N SER A 229 -17.48 -18.61 -17.20
CA SER A 229 -16.87 -19.82 -17.76
C SER A 229 -17.26 -21.08 -16.98
N SER A 230 -17.43 -21.02 -15.66
CA SER A 230 -17.88 -22.18 -14.87
C SER A 230 -19.34 -22.56 -15.12
N LEU A 231 -20.23 -21.58 -15.35
CA LEU A 231 -21.61 -21.84 -15.75
C LEU A 231 -21.68 -22.53 -17.11
N GLU A 232 -20.87 -22.08 -18.08
CA GLU A 232 -20.78 -22.74 -19.38
C GLU A 232 -20.21 -24.15 -19.30
N ARG A 233 -19.19 -24.39 -18.48
CA ARG A 233 -18.67 -25.75 -18.20
C ARG A 233 -19.71 -26.66 -17.56
N ALA A 234 -20.62 -26.10 -16.76
CA ALA A 234 -21.78 -26.81 -16.22
C ALA A 234 -22.93 -27.01 -17.26
N GLY A 235 -22.70 -26.60 -18.51
CA GLY A 235 -23.63 -26.76 -19.61
C GLY A 235 -24.76 -25.72 -19.65
N VAL A 236 -24.60 -24.58 -18.97
CA VAL A 236 -25.47 -23.40 -19.06
C VAL A 236 -24.86 -22.42 -20.04
N ASN A 237 -25.37 -22.40 -21.28
CA ASN A 237 -24.91 -21.49 -22.31
C ASN A 237 -25.57 -20.11 -22.10
N VAL A 238 -24.95 -19.29 -21.26
CA VAL A 238 -25.38 -17.93 -20.94
C VAL A 238 -25.75 -17.11 -22.20
N PRO A 239 -24.91 -17.05 -23.25
CA PRO A 239 -25.21 -16.30 -24.47
C PRO A 239 -26.53 -16.69 -25.16
N GLN A 240 -26.88 -17.97 -25.12
CA GLN A 240 -28.05 -18.49 -25.85
C GLN A 240 -29.28 -18.62 -24.96
N GLN A 241 -29.09 -18.82 -23.66
CA GLN A 241 -30.14 -19.20 -22.73
C GLN A 241 -30.59 -18.05 -21.84
N VAL A 242 -29.79 -17.00 -21.64
CA VAL A 242 -30.20 -15.83 -20.84
C VAL A 242 -30.74 -14.74 -21.74
N ALA A 243 -31.93 -14.24 -21.42
CA ALA A 243 -32.55 -13.11 -22.10
C ALA A 243 -32.28 -11.80 -21.34
N GLN A 244 -32.48 -11.80 -20.02
CA GLN A 244 -32.39 -10.60 -19.19
C GLN A 244 -31.74 -10.93 -17.84
N ILE A 245 -30.98 -9.97 -17.32
CA ILE A 245 -30.41 -10.02 -15.99
C ILE A 245 -30.84 -8.77 -15.23
N TYR A 246 -31.31 -8.96 -14.00
CA TYR A 246 -31.61 -7.87 -13.07
C TYR A 246 -30.77 -8.02 -11.83
N ALA A 247 -30.11 -6.95 -11.40
CA ALA A 247 -29.45 -6.87 -10.10
C ALA A 247 -30.20 -5.87 -9.23
N LEU A 248 -30.54 -6.27 -8.01
CA LEU A 248 -31.41 -5.51 -7.11
C LEU A 248 -30.70 -5.30 -5.78
N ALA A 249 -30.88 -4.11 -5.21
CA ALA A 249 -30.43 -3.77 -3.86
C ALA A 249 -31.61 -3.23 -3.05
N TYR A 250 -31.84 -3.79 -1.87
CA TYR A 250 -32.91 -3.40 -0.95
C TYR A 250 -32.33 -2.89 0.38
N ALA A 251 -33.07 -2.00 1.02
CA ALA A 251 -32.82 -1.55 2.38
C ALA A 251 -33.22 -2.64 3.37
N GLY A 252 -32.28 -2.98 4.26
CA GLY A 252 -32.46 -3.87 5.41
C GLY A 252 -31.59 -3.41 6.58
N ASN A 253 -31.33 -4.29 7.56
CA ASN A 253 -30.31 -4.03 8.59
C ASN A 253 -28.92 -3.84 7.97
N GLU A 254 -28.68 -4.55 6.87
CA GLU A 254 -27.61 -4.31 5.91
C GLU A 254 -28.23 -4.20 4.50
N VAL A 255 -27.48 -3.74 3.51
CA VAL A 255 -27.96 -3.69 2.12
C VAL A 255 -28.11 -5.13 1.61
N GLU A 256 -29.34 -5.51 1.28
CA GLU A 256 -29.66 -6.84 0.77
C GLU A 256 -29.59 -6.85 -0.76
N ALA A 257 -28.79 -7.75 -1.34
CA ALA A 257 -28.64 -7.85 -2.79
C ALA A 257 -29.23 -9.14 -3.34
N ALA A 258 -29.82 -9.05 -4.53
CA ALA A 258 -30.30 -10.20 -5.30
C ALA A 258 -30.04 -10.03 -6.80
N LEU A 259 -29.86 -11.15 -7.48
CA LEU A 259 -29.74 -11.26 -8.93
C LEU A 259 -30.89 -12.13 -9.45
N LEU A 260 -31.66 -11.60 -10.38
CA LEU A 260 -32.71 -12.32 -11.10
C LEU A 260 -32.27 -12.50 -12.55
N ILE A 261 -32.15 -13.74 -13.00
CA ILE A 261 -31.77 -14.10 -14.36
C ILE A 261 -33.00 -14.73 -15.04
N ARG A 262 -33.40 -14.20 -16.20
CA ARG A 262 -34.49 -14.74 -17.01
C ARG A 262 -33.98 -15.37 -18.30
N GLY A 263 -34.61 -16.47 -18.71
CA GLY A 263 -34.35 -17.11 -19.99
C GLY A 263 -34.62 -18.60 -19.98
N THR A 264 -34.13 -19.35 -20.97
CA THR A 264 -34.33 -20.80 -21.12
C THR A 264 -33.35 -21.63 -20.29
N LEU A 265 -33.28 -21.31 -18.99
CA LEU A 265 -32.38 -21.95 -18.04
C LEU A 265 -32.95 -23.28 -17.53
N ALA A 266 -32.11 -24.31 -17.46
CA ALA A 266 -32.49 -25.61 -16.91
C ALA A 266 -32.17 -25.68 -15.41
N PRO A 267 -33.17 -25.74 -14.50
CA PRO A 267 -32.94 -25.71 -13.05
C PRO A 267 -31.96 -26.77 -12.55
N GLY A 268 -32.01 -27.98 -13.10
CA GLY A 268 -31.11 -29.08 -12.71
C GLY A 268 -29.63 -28.78 -12.99
N LYS A 269 -29.31 -28.07 -14.09
CA LYS A 269 -27.93 -27.70 -14.42
C LYS A 269 -27.38 -26.64 -13.47
N ILE A 270 -28.23 -25.67 -13.11
CA ILE A 270 -27.85 -24.60 -12.20
C ILE A 270 -27.69 -25.12 -10.77
N LYS A 271 -28.57 -26.02 -10.33
CA LYS A 271 -28.41 -26.74 -9.07
C LYS A 271 -27.07 -27.50 -9.02
N GLY A 272 -26.74 -28.26 -10.06
CA GLY A 272 -25.46 -28.97 -10.15
C GLY A 272 -24.25 -28.05 -10.13
N TRP A 273 -24.34 -26.89 -10.79
CA TRP A 273 -23.30 -25.86 -10.75
C TRP A 273 -23.12 -25.28 -9.34
N ILE A 274 -24.20 -24.88 -8.66
CA ILE A 274 -24.15 -24.34 -7.28
C ILE A 274 -23.49 -25.37 -6.34
N ASP A 275 -23.93 -26.63 -6.41
CA ASP A 275 -23.39 -27.71 -5.58
C ASP A 275 -21.89 -27.92 -5.82
N SER A 276 -21.46 -27.94 -7.08
CA SER A 276 -20.06 -28.16 -7.43
C SER A 276 -19.10 -27.03 -6.98
N ARG A 277 -19.59 -25.78 -6.89
CA ARG A 277 -18.75 -24.60 -6.64
C ARG A 277 -18.82 -24.12 -5.19
N TYR A 278 -20.00 -24.18 -4.58
CA TYR A 278 -20.25 -23.63 -3.24
C TYR A 278 -20.62 -24.70 -2.21
N GLY A 279 -21.09 -25.87 -2.67
CA GLY A 279 -21.73 -26.87 -1.81
C GLY A 279 -23.12 -26.42 -1.38
N ILE A 280 -24.12 -27.29 -1.53
CA ILE A 280 -25.47 -27.01 -1.02
C ILE A 280 -25.53 -27.38 0.47
N ASP A 281 -25.83 -26.39 1.32
CA ASP A 281 -25.99 -26.58 2.76
C ASP A 281 -27.33 -27.26 3.10
N LYS A 282 -28.41 -26.82 2.46
CA LYS A 282 -29.76 -27.42 2.56
C LYS A 282 -30.65 -27.03 1.38
N GLU A 283 -31.73 -27.77 1.19
CA GLU A 283 -32.80 -27.47 0.22
C GLU A 283 -34.15 -27.54 0.93
N ASP A 284 -34.94 -26.47 0.85
CA ASP A 284 -36.28 -26.37 1.46
C ASP A 284 -37.30 -25.74 0.49
N GLU A 285 -38.50 -25.44 0.98
CA GLU A 285 -39.60 -24.87 0.17
C GLU A 285 -39.29 -23.49 -0.42
N HIS A 286 -38.28 -22.80 0.12
CA HIS A 286 -37.82 -21.49 -0.36
C HIS A 286 -36.71 -21.59 -1.40
N GLY A 287 -35.93 -22.69 -1.42
CA GLY A 287 -34.93 -22.96 -2.45
C GLY A 287 -33.67 -23.66 -1.92
N LEU A 288 -32.56 -23.44 -2.64
CA LEU A 288 -31.25 -24.00 -2.33
C LEU A 288 -30.45 -23.01 -1.48
N TRP A 289 -30.00 -23.44 -0.31
CA TRP A 289 -29.16 -22.66 0.59
C TRP A 289 -27.70 -23.07 0.42
N PHE A 290 -26.82 -22.08 0.33
CA PHE A 290 -25.38 -22.27 0.14
C PHE A 290 -24.62 -21.04 0.67
N SER A 291 -23.33 -21.18 0.98
CA SER A 291 -22.49 -20.07 1.40
C SER A 291 -21.28 -19.92 0.47
N ARG A 292 -20.80 -18.68 0.30
CA ARG A 292 -19.47 -18.46 -0.29
C ARG A 292 -18.41 -18.87 0.71
N ILE A 293 -17.40 -19.61 0.27
CA ILE A 293 -16.22 -19.89 1.10
C ILE A 293 -15.19 -18.81 0.78
N ASN A 294 -14.73 -18.10 1.79
CA ASN A 294 -13.68 -17.11 1.61
C ASN A 294 -12.37 -17.83 1.20
N PRO A 295 -11.79 -17.52 0.02
CA PRO A 295 -10.60 -18.20 -0.51
C PRO A 295 -9.35 -18.02 0.36
N ASP A 296 -9.33 -17.04 1.27
CA ASP A 296 -8.18 -16.66 2.09
C ASP A 296 -8.25 -17.22 3.52
N ASN A 297 -9.43 -17.55 4.05
CA ASN A 297 -9.55 -18.04 5.44
C ASN A 297 -10.49 -19.25 5.62
N CYS A 298 -11.08 -19.78 4.54
CA CYS A 298 -12.01 -20.91 4.55
C CYS A 298 -13.30 -20.71 5.36
N GLU A 299 -13.59 -19.51 5.86
CA GLU A 299 -14.82 -19.25 6.58
C GLU A 299 -15.99 -19.24 5.58
N LYS A 300 -17.09 -19.89 5.99
CA LYS A 300 -18.36 -19.73 5.28
C LYS A 300 -18.85 -18.31 5.51
N GLY A 301 -18.98 -17.56 4.43
CA GLY A 301 -19.65 -16.28 4.43
C GLY A 301 -21.15 -16.43 4.66
N GLU A 302 -21.83 -15.27 4.69
CA GLU A 302 -23.27 -15.18 4.87
C GLU A 302 -24.04 -16.14 3.94
N PRO A 303 -25.10 -16.80 4.46
CA PRO A 303 -25.88 -17.74 3.68
C PRO A 303 -26.56 -17.02 2.52
N LEU A 304 -26.54 -17.67 1.36
CA LEU A 304 -27.23 -17.27 0.15
C LEU A 304 -28.36 -18.25 -0.14
N LEU A 305 -29.39 -17.75 -0.81
CA LEU A 305 -30.54 -18.53 -1.26
C LEU A 305 -30.65 -18.46 -2.78
N ALA A 306 -30.86 -19.60 -3.42
CA ALA A 306 -31.23 -19.67 -4.84
C ALA A 306 -32.64 -20.28 -4.99
N ASN A 307 -33.55 -19.53 -5.58
CA ASN A 307 -34.86 -20.00 -6.01
C ASN A 307 -34.84 -20.29 -7.51
N LEU A 308 -34.99 -21.56 -7.88
CA LEU A 308 -34.95 -22.00 -9.27
C LEU A 308 -36.38 -22.28 -9.75
N GLN A 309 -36.84 -21.55 -10.76
CA GLN A 309 -38.13 -21.77 -11.41
C GLN A 309 -37.94 -21.94 -12.92
N GLN A 310 -38.96 -22.48 -13.59
CA GLN A 310 -38.91 -22.60 -15.05
C GLN A 310 -38.88 -21.19 -15.67
N GLY A 311 -37.83 -20.87 -16.41
CA GLY A 311 -37.69 -19.57 -17.06
C GLY A 311 -36.96 -18.49 -16.24
N GLN A 312 -36.70 -18.73 -14.96
CA GLN A 312 -36.07 -17.73 -14.08
C GLN A 312 -35.28 -18.32 -12.91
N VAL A 313 -34.22 -17.61 -12.52
CA VAL A 313 -33.36 -17.94 -11.39
C VAL A 313 -33.18 -16.70 -10.54
N ILE A 314 -33.47 -16.81 -9.26
CA ILE A 314 -33.25 -15.72 -8.29
C ILE A 314 -32.19 -16.21 -7.31
N LEU A 315 -31.11 -15.46 -7.15
CA LEU A 315 -30.01 -15.77 -6.24
C LEU A 315 -29.60 -14.53 -5.44
N GLY A 316 -29.34 -14.65 -4.14
CA GLY A 316 -28.99 -13.49 -3.32
C GLY A 316 -29.11 -13.76 -1.84
N SER A 317 -29.24 -12.68 -1.05
CA SER A 317 -29.53 -12.83 0.37
C SER A 317 -30.90 -13.50 0.57
N PRO A 318 -31.06 -14.36 1.60
CA PRO A 318 -32.31 -15.07 1.83
C PRO A 318 -33.52 -14.13 1.93
N ALA A 319 -33.37 -13.00 2.61
CA ALA A 319 -34.44 -11.99 2.76
C ALA A 319 -34.85 -11.37 1.41
N ALA A 320 -33.90 -10.97 0.57
CA ALA A 320 -34.21 -10.41 -0.75
C ALA A 320 -34.85 -11.44 -1.68
N VAL A 321 -34.33 -12.68 -1.69
CA VAL A 321 -34.86 -13.76 -2.54
C VAL A 321 -36.28 -14.12 -2.14
N MET A 322 -36.55 -14.30 -0.84
CA MET A 322 -37.90 -14.59 -0.33
C MET A 322 -38.87 -13.44 -0.62
N ARG A 323 -38.43 -12.18 -0.47
CA ARG A 323 -39.21 -10.99 -0.82
C ARG A 323 -39.61 -10.99 -2.30
N ILE A 324 -38.64 -11.16 -3.21
CA ILE A 324 -38.89 -11.19 -4.65
C ILE A 324 -39.84 -12.32 -5.01
N VAL A 325 -39.59 -13.55 -4.53
CA VAL A 325 -40.42 -14.72 -4.84
C VAL A 325 -41.86 -14.52 -4.34
N GLY A 326 -42.04 -13.99 -3.13
CA GLY A 326 -43.36 -13.71 -2.57
C GLY A 326 -44.14 -12.69 -3.40
N ARG A 327 -43.50 -11.59 -3.78
CA ARG A 327 -44.12 -10.52 -4.58
C ARG A 327 -44.46 -10.96 -6.00
N ILE A 328 -43.57 -11.73 -6.65
CA ILE A 328 -43.84 -12.29 -7.98
C ILE A 328 -45.02 -13.27 -7.91
N LYS A 329 -45.05 -14.19 -6.95
CA LYS A 329 -46.17 -15.15 -6.80
C LYS A 329 -47.51 -14.46 -6.52
N GLY A 330 -47.48 -13.33 -5.82
CA GLY A 330 -48.66 -12.55 -5.47
C GLY A 330 -49.10 -11.53 -6.53
N ASN A 331 -48.38 -11.38 -7.65
CA ASN A 331 -48.57 -10.29 -8.61
C ASN A 331 -48.68 -8.92 -7.92
N ALA A 332 -47.76 -8.66 -6.97
CA ALA A 332 -47.83 -7.45 -6.15
C ALA A 332 -47.73 -6.18 -7.02
N PRO A 333 -48.53 -5.13 -6.72
CA PRO A 333 -48.36 -3.83 -7.37
C PRO A 333 -47.02 -3.20 -6.99
N ALA A 334 -46.60 -2.17 -7.72
CA ALA A 334 -45.41 -1.38 -7.37
C ALA A 334 -45.69 -0.49 -6.16
N ASP A 335 -44.81 -0.52 -5.16
CA ASP A 335 -44.86 0.39 -4.00
C ASP A 335 -44.06 1.67 -4.25
N LEU A 336 -43.09 1.62 -5.17
CA LEU A 336 -42.36 2.77 -5.70
C LEU A 336 -42.82 3.08 -7.12
N ASN A 337 -42.94 4.37 -7.44
CA ASN A 337 -43.16 4.79 -8.82
C ASN A 337 -41.91 4.46 -9.65
N THR A 338 -42.05 3.53 -10.59
CA THR A 338 -40.99 3.16 -11.53
C THR A 338 -41.37 3.45 -12.97
N ASN A 339 -42.48 4.16 -13.21
CA ASN A 339 -43.03 4.39 -14.54
C ASN A 339 -42.02 5.10 -15.46
N ASP A 340 -41.39 6.17 -14.98
CA ASP A 340 -40.40 6.93 -15.74
C ASP A 340 -39.21 6.04 -16.16
N TRP A 341 -38.75 5.19 -15.24
CA TRP A 341 -37.71 4.22 -15.54
C TRP A 341 -38.18 3.15 -16.52
N GLN A 342 -39.33 2.53 -16.28
CA GLN A 342 -39.92 1.47 -17.13
C GLN A 342 -40.13 1.95 -18.58
N GLU A 343 -40.68 3.15 -18.77
CA GLU A 343 -40.87 3.73 -20.10
C GLU A 343 -39.54 3.98 -20.81
N SER A 344 -38.50 4.31 -20.05
CA SER A 344 -37.17 4.56 -20.59
C SER A 344 -36.42 3.28 -21.00
N LEU A 345 -36.82 2.09 -20.54
CA LEU A 345 -36.08 0.84 -20.80
C LEU A 345 -36.11 0.37 -22.26
N ALA A 346 -37.07 0.85 -23.06
CA ALA A 346 -37.23 0.44 -24.45
C ALA A 346 -35.97 0.75 -25.27
N GLY A 347 -35.36 -0.28 -25.86
CA GLY A 347 -34.16 -0.15 -26.69
C GLY A 347 -32.85 0.07 -25.90
N LYS A 348 -32.84 -0.02 -24.57
CA LYS A 348 -31.62 0.05 -23.75
C LYS A 348 -30.99 -1.34 -23.58
N LEU A 349 -29.68 -1.43 -23.79
CA LEU A 349 -28.87 -2.61 -23.51
C LEU A 349 -28.64 -2.80 -22.02
N PHE A 350 -28.46 -1.68 -21.31
CA PHE A 350 -28.31 -1.64 -19.88
C PHE A 350 -29.04 -0.42 -19.31
N SER A 351 -29.63 -0.56 -18.13
CA SER A 351 -30.12 0.57 -17.34
C SER A 351 -30.01 0.28 -15.85
N LEU A 352 -29.49 1.23 -15.07
CA LEU A 352 -29.46 1.26 -13.61
C LEU A 352 -30.32 2.42 -13.13
N ALA A 353 -31.26 2.13 -12.24
CA ALA A 353 -31.99 3.13 -11.46
C ALA A 353 -31.56 3.06 -10.00
N ILE A 354 -31.24 4.21 -9.42
CA ILE A 354 -31.00 4.40 -7.99
C ILE A 354 -32.12 5.29 -7.46
N PHE A 355 -32.90 4.77 -6.52
CA PHE A 355 -34.05 5.46 -5.94
C PHE A 355 -33.66 6.09 -4.62
N SER A 356 -34.01 7.38 -4.47
CA SER A 356 -33.81 8.17 -3.25
C SER A 356 -32.41 7.94 -2.63
N PRO A 357 -31.31 8.39 -3.28
CA PRO A 357 -29.94 8.17 -2.81
C PRO A 357 -29.71 8.57 -1.34
N ALA A 358 -30.50 9.53 -0.82
CA ALA A 358 -30.52 9.92 0.59
C ALA A 358 -30.84 8.77 1.57
N ARG A 359 -31.51 7.71 1.12
CA ARG A 359 -31.85 6.52 1.92
C ARG A 359 -30.68 5.55 2.14
N TRP A 360 -29.55 5.78 1.51
CA TRP A 360 -28.34 4.94 1.63
C TRP A 360 -27.56 5.20 2.94
N GLN A 361 -28.16 5.85 3.94
CA GLN A 361 -27.55 6.11 5.24
C GLN A 361 -27.70 4.89 6.15
N GLY A 362 -26.61 4.16 6.37
CA GLY A 362 -26.49 3.13 7.40
C GLY A 362 -25.33 3.42 8.34
N ASP A 363 -25.53 3.23 9.64
CA ASP A 363 -24.45 3.25 10.65
C ASP A 363 -23.63 1.95 10.52
N ASN A 364 -22.52 1.95 9.76
CA ASN A 364 -21.27 1.18 10.01
C ASN A 364 -20.35 1.00 8.78
N GLN A 365 -19.16 0.44 9.06
CA GLN A 365 -17.85 0.73 8.48
C GLN A 365 -17.55 0.06 7.11
N GLY A 366 -17.25 0.90 6.12
CA GLY A 366 -16.54 0.52 4.90
C GLY A 366 -16.26 1.75 4.04
N MET A 367 -15.13 1.76 3.33
CA MET A 367 -14.67 2.96 2.60
C MET A 367 -15.64 3.39 1.50
N LEU A 368 -16.30 2.42 0.84
CA LEU A 368 -17.33 2.65 -0.17
C LEU A 368 -18.64 3.16 0.46
N GLN A 369 -19.09 2.57 1.57
CA GLN A 369 -20.30 3.00 2.28
C GLN A 369 -20.12 4.42 2.86
N TYR A 370 -18.95 4.75 3.41
CA TYR A 370 -18.65 6.11 3.87
C TYR A 370 -18.65 7.13 2.72
N ALA A 371 -18.07 6.76 1.57
CA ALA A 371 -18.11 7.60 0.37
C ALA A 371 -19.54 7.81 -0.15
N LEU A 372 -20.35 6.74 -0.18
CA LEU A 372 -21.75 6.78 -0.59
C LEU A 372 -22.63 7.56 0.40
N ALA A 373 -22.43 7.40 1.71
CA ALA A 373 -23.17 8.14 2.75
C ALA A 373 -22.85 9.65 2.70
N LYS A 374 -21.58 10.01 2.49
CA LYS A 374 -21.16 11.40 2.30
C LYS A 374 -21.72 12.00 1.01
N ALA A 375 -21.79 11.21 -0.06
CA ALA A 375 -22.44 11.60 -1.30
C ALA A 375 -23.96 11.72 -1.14
N ALA A 376 -24.60 10.83 -0.38
CA ALA A 376 -26.04 10.82 -0.10
C ALA A 376 -26.51 12.10 0.61
N LEU A 377 -25.70 12.64 1.54
CA LEU A 377 -25.97 13.94 2.18
C LEU A 377 -26.00 15.11 1.17
N ALA A 378 -25.12 15.09 0.17
CA ALA A 378 -25.07 16.09 -0.89
C ALA A 378 -26.19 15.91 -1.95
N MET A 379 -26.76 14.70 -2.05
CA MET A 379 -27.80 14.32 -2.99
C MET A 379 -29.22 14.33 -2.38
N LYS A 380 -29.42 14.96 -1.22
CA LYS A 380 -30.75 15.08 -0.59
C LYS A 380 -31.86 15.61 -1.52
N PRO A 381 -31.60 16.56 -2.44
CA PRO A 381 -32.61 17.02 -3.40
C PRO A 381 -32.90 16.02 -4.54
N VAL A 382 -32.07 15.00 -4.74
CA VAL A 382 -32.18 14.05 -5.85
C VAL A 382 -33.18 12.97 -5.50
N SER A 383 -34.22 12.83 -6.31
CA SER A 383 -35.21 11.75 -6.16
C SER A 383 -34.71 10.46 -6.80
N GLU A 384 -34.11 10.53 -7.99
CA GLU A 384 -33.70 9.36 -8.77
C GLU A 384 -32.42 9.65 -9.57
N VAL A 385 -31.61 8.61 -9.77
CA VAL A 385 -30.48 8.64 -10.70
C VAL A 385 -30.61 7.47 -11.67
N TYR A 386 -30.56 7.76 -12.97
CA TYR A 386 -30.54 6.77 -14.04
C TYR A 386 -29.18 6.73 -14.71
N VAL A 387 -28.66 5.53 -14.95
CA VAL A 387 -27.46 5.28 -15.75
C VAL A 387 -27.81 4.29 -16.85
N ASP A 388 -27.70 4.71 -18.10
CA ASP A 388 -28.22 3.99 -19.25
C ASP A 388 -27.15 3.77 -20.32
N ALA A 389 -27.25 2.62 -21.00
CA ALA A 389 -26.53 2.34 -22.22
C ALA A 389 -27.51 1.90 -23.32
N ALA A 390 -27.49 2.61 -24.44
CA ALA A 390 -28.34 2.35 -25.59
C ALA A 390 -27.51 2.30 -26.88
N PRO A 391 -27.91 1.51 -27.88
CA PRO A 391 -27.25 1.53 -29.19
C PRO A 391 -27.49 2.90 -29.84
N ASP A 392 -26.42 3.48 -30.38
CA ASP A 392 -26.47 4.70 -31.16
C ASP A 392 -26.49 4.35 -32.66
N LEU A 393 -27.68 4.40 -33.25
CA LEU A 393 -27.86 4.03 -34.65
C LEU A 393 -27.19 5.01 -35.63
N ALA A 394 -26.96 6.27 -35.22
CA ALA A 394 -26.41 7.29 -36.11
C ALA A 394 -24.89 7.19 -36.21
N THR A 395 -24.20 7.01 -35.08
CA THR A 395 -22.74 6.81 -35.06
C THR A 395 -22.37 5.36 -35.27
N GLN A 396 -23.36 4.46 -35.21
CA GLN A 396 -23.12 3.03 -35.07
C GLN A 396 -22.14 2.83 -33.93
N GLY A 397 -22.59 3.15 -32.72
CA GLY A 397 -21.84 2.99 -31.48
C GLY A 397 -22.79 2.82 -30.30
N ILE A 398 -22.37 3.32 -29.13
CA ILE A 398 -23.20 3.30 -27.92
C ILE A 398 -23.37 4.72 -27.40
N LYS A 399 -24.59 5.06 -27.02
CA LYS A 399 -24.90 6.25 -26.24
C LYS A 399 -25.00 5.85 -24.77
N LEU A 400 -24.19 6.50 -23.96
CA LEU A 400 -24.18 6.38 -22.52
C LEU A 400 -24.81 7.64 -21.94
N SER A 401 -25.75 7.49 -21.03
CA SER A 401 -26.40 8.65 -20.41
C SER A 401 -26.56 8.46 -18.92
N VAL A 402 -26.37 9.55 -18.20
CA VAL A 402 -26.73 9.69 -16.79
C VAL A 402 -27.77 10.77 -16.66
N SER A 403 -28.85 10.47 -15.97
CA SER A 403 -29.92 11.42 -15.69
C SER A 403 -30.11 11.51 -14.18
N ILE A 404 -30.17 12.73 -13.68
CA ILE A 404 -30.44 13.06 -12.28
C ILE A 404 -31.82 13.71 -12.26
N ASN A 405 -32.77 13.10 -11.56
CA ASN A 405 -34.12 13.64 -11.38
C ASN A 405 -34.24 14.30 -10.01
N SER A 406 -34.93 15.43 -9.95
CA SER A 406 -35.19 16.16 -8.72
C SER A 406 -36.43 17.03 -8.87
N ASP A 407 -37.25 17.10 -7.83
CA ASP A 407 -38.36 18.04 -7.75
C ASP A 407 -37.89 19.49 -7.46
N ASP A 408 -36.62 19.66 -7.07
CA ASP A 408 -35.99 20.96 -6.86
C ASP A 408 -35.45 21.52 -8.18
N THR A 409 -36.32 22.29 -8.85
CA THR A 409 -36.00 23.01 -10.10
C THR A 409 -34.78 23.93 -9.98
N LYS A 410 -34.53 24.51 -8.79
CA LYS A 410 -33.36 25.37 -8.54
C LYS A 410 -32.09 24.53 -8.49
N PHE A 411 -32.13 23.40 -7.79
CA PHE A 411 -31.02 22.45 -7.75
C PHE A 411 -30.61 21.97 -9.15
N ILE A 412 -31.57 21.59 -10.00
CA ILE A 412 -31.28 21.13 -11.38
C ILE A 412 -30.59 22.22 -12.20
N ARG A 413 -31.11 23.46 -12.16
CA ARG A 413 -30.51 24.59 -12.90
C ARG A 413 -29.11 24.93 -12.40
N ASP A 414 -28.93 25.03 -11.08
CA ASP A 414 -27.65 25.40 -10.49
C ASP A 414 -26.59 24.30 -10.76
N SER A 415 -27.00 23.02 -10.76
CA SER A 415 -26.16 21.88 -11.13
C SER A 415 -25.75 21.90 -12.60
N HIS A 416 -26.66 22.27 -13.51
CA HIS A 416 -26.38 22.39 -14.94
C HIS A 416 -25.30 23.44 -15.21
N GLU A 417 -25.43 24.65 -14.64
CA GLU A 417 -24.46 25.72 -14.85
C GLU A 417 -23.07 25.35 -14.32
N LEU A 418 -23.01 24.68 -13.17
CA LEU A 418 -21.76 24.22 -12.60
C LEU A 418 -21.11 23.11 -13.44
N ALA A 419 -21.89 22.11 -13.87
CA ALA A 419 -21.41 21.02 -14.71
C ALA A 419 -20.91 21.53 -16.07
N LYS A 420 -21.60 22.52 -16.65
CA LYS A 420 -21.21 23.17 -17.90
C LYS A 420 -19.88 23.90 -17.76
N LYS A 421 -19.72 24.71 -16.70
CA LYS A 421 -18.46 25.43 -16.43
C LYS A 421 -17.29 24.45 -16.25
N TRP A 422 -17.49 23.39 -15.46
CA TRP A 422 -16.48 22.36 -15.24
C TRP A 422 -16.09 21.64 -16.54
N LEU A 423 -17.08 21.32 -17.39
CA LEU A 423 -16.84 20.68 -18.68
C LEU A 423 -16.03 21.58 -19.62
N ASP A 424 -16.31 22.88 -19.65
CA ASP A 424 -15.59 23.84 -20.48
C ASP A 424 -14.14 24.05 -20.01
N GLU A 425 -13.88 24.04 -18.70
CA GLU A 425 -12.52 24.06 -18.14
C GLU A 425 -11.78 22.76 -18.47
N THR A 426 -12.42 21.61 -18.25
CA THR A 426 -11.85 20.29 -18.54
C THR A 426 -11.50 20.13 -20.02
N ARG A 427 -12.35 20.61 -20.94
CA ARG A 427 -12.07 20.59 -22.39
C ARG A 427 -10.79 21.35 -22.75
N LYS A 428 -10.48 22.46 -22.07
CA LYS A 428 -9.26 23.23 -22.32
C LYS A 428 -8.01 22.47 -21.86
N GLU A 429 -8.07 21.87 -20.68
CA GLU A 429 -6.95 21.07 -20.12
C GLU A 429 -6.71 19.80 -20.95
N ILE A 430 -7.77 19.06 -21.28
CA ILE A 430 -7.71 17.86 -22.10
C ILE A 430 -7.20 18.17 -23.51
N ALA A 431 -7.57 19.31 -24.11
CA ALA A 431 -7.06 19.70 -25.43
C ALA A 431 -5.53 19.88 -25.44
N GLN A 432 -4.93 20.26 -24.31
CA GLN A 432 -3.49 20.42 -24.16
C GLN A 432 -2.78 19.09 -23.90
N ASP A 433 -3.36 18.25 -23.04
CA ASP A 433 -2.69 17.06 -22.51
C ASP A 433 -3.05 15.76 -23.23
N PHE A 434 -4.25 15.69 -23.82
CA PHE A 434 -4.81 14.50 -24.50
C PHE A 434 -5.61 14.93 -25.74
N PRO A 435 -4.95 15.45 -26.78
CA PRO A 435 -5.62 15.97 -27.98
C PRO A 435 -6.39 14.88 -28.76
N ASP A 436 -6.09 13.61 -28.53
CA ASP A 436 -6.79 12.44 -29.08
C ASP A 436 -8.15 12.19 -28.41
N VAL A 437 -8.32 12.59 -27.15
CA VAL A 437 -9.55 12.35 -26.37
C VAL A 437 -10.52 13.55 -26.46
N ILE A 438 -10.07 14.69 -26.96
CA ILE A 438 -10.89 15.90 -27.08
C ILE A 438 -12.16 15.67 -27.92
N ALA A 439 -12.08 14.83 -28.96
CA ALA A 439 -13.22 14.47 -29.78
C ALA A 439 -14.31 13.75 -28.97
N THR A 440 -13.93 12.96 -27.96
CA THR A 440 -14.85 12.29 -27.03
C THR A 440 -15.46 13.29 -26.06
N TYR A 441 -14.68 14.22 -25.50
CA TYR A 441 -15.23 15.30 -24.66
C TYR A 441 -16.15 16.27 -25.43
N ASN A 442 -15.93 16.44 -26.73
CA ASN A 442 -16.81 17.23 -27.60
C ASN A 442 -18.14 16.51 -27.89
N ARG A 443 -18.15 15.16 -27.82
CA ARG A 443 -19.35 14.32 -27.92
C ARG A 443 -20.15 14.25 -26.61
N LEU A 444 -19.62 14.77 -25.51
CA LEU A 444 -20.36 14.92 -24.25
C LEU A 444 -21.38 16.06 -24.36
N SER A 445 -22.65 15.74 -24.21
CA SER A 445 -23.77 16.68 -24.18
C SER A 445 -24.35 16.79 -22.78
N LEU A 446 -24.64 18.01 -22.35
CA LEU A 446 -25.42 18.29 -21.15
C LEU A 446 -26.77 18.87 -21.57
N ASN A 447 -27.85 18.24 -21.14
CA ASN A 447 -29.23 18.69 -21.34
C ASN A 447 -29.90 18.84 -19.98
N TYR A 448 -30.82 19.78 -19.82
CA TYR A 448 -31.62 19.89 -18.61
C TYR A 448 -33.07 20.27 -18.92
N SER A 449 -33.99 19.88 -18.04
CA SER A 449 -35.40 20.26 -18.00
C SER A 449 -35.74 20.87 -16.64
N SER A 450 -37.02 21.08 -16.34
CA SER A 450 -37.46 21.55 -15.01
C SER A 450 -37.10 20.59 -13.87
N ASN A 451 -37.08 19.28 -14.13
CA ASN A 451 -36.94 18.24 -13.10
C ASN A 451 -35.83 17.22 -13.39
N GLN A 452 -35.07 17.40 -14.47
CA GLN A 452 -34.04 16.44 -14.87
C GLN A 452 -32.79 17.15 -15.40
N LEU A 453 -31.62 16.67 -14.98
CA LEU A 453 -30.32 16.99 -15.56
C LEU A 453 -29.76 15.72 -16.20
N GLN A 454 -29.48 15.75 -17.51
CA GLN A 454 -28.94 14.62 -18.25
C GLN A 454 -27.59 14.94 -18.87
N ALA A 455 -26.58 14.12 -18.56
CA ALA A 455 -25.32 14.05 -19.29
C ALA A 455 -25.37 12.86 -20.24
N SER A 456 -24.97 13.03 -21.50
CA SER A 456 -24.82 11.90 -22.41
C SER A 456 -23.54 11.96 -23.22
N LEU A 457 -22.90 10.81 -23.38
CA LEU A 457 -21.67 10.60 -24.13
C LEU A 457 -21.93 9.59 -25.24
N ARG A 458 -21.53 9.95 -26.45
CA ARG A 458 -21.70 9.09 -27.63
C ARG A 458 -20.33 8.55 -28.02
N PHE A 459 -20.24 7.25 -28.18
CA PHE A 459 -19.08 6.57 -28.73
C PHE A 459 -19.40 6.10 -30.14
N ASP A 460 -18.37 5.92 -30.95
CA ASP A 460 -18.48 5.33 -32.29
C ASP A 460 -17.95 3.88 -32.31
N ARG A 461 -17.63 3.37 -33.49
CA ARG A 461 -17.14 2.00 -33.71
C ARG A 461 -15.77 1.71 -33.06
N GLN A 462 -15.02 2.73 -32.61
CA GLN A 462 -13.73 2.58 -31.91
C GLN A 462 -13.86 2.65 -30.38
N ILE A 463 -15.05 2.31 -29.86
CA ILE A 463 -15.41 2.43 -28.45
C ILE A 463 -14.37 1.88 -27.45
N LYS A 464 -13.69 0.75 -27.74
CA LYS A 464 -12.68 0.18 -26.82
C LYS A 464 -11.51 1.14 -26.59
N ASP A 465 -10.97 1.69 -27.68
CA ASP A 465 -9.84 2.60 -27.65
C ASP A 465 -10.27 3.96 -27.11
N GLU A 466 -11.41 4.49 -27.58
CA GLU A 466 -11.94 5.80 -27.13
C GLU A 466 -12.27 5.81 -25.64
N LEU A 467 -12.78 4.70 -25.13
CA LEU A 467 -13.20 4.60 -23.74
C LEU A 467 -12.03 4.43 -22.78
N ALA A 468 -11.10 3.53 -23.09
CA ALA A 468 -9.88 3.36 -22.30
C ALA A 468 -9.09 4.68 -22.23
N ASN A 469 -9.02 5.39 -23.36
CA ASN A 469 -8.35 6.69 -23.44
C ASN A 469 -9.07 7.77 -22.62
N TRP A 470 -10.41 7.83 -22.68
CA TRP A 470 -11.21 8.77 -21.88
C TRP A 470 -11.15 8.49 -20.37
N PHE A 471 -11.08 7.22 -19.96
CA PHE A 471 -10.91 6.90 -18.54
C PHE A 471 -9.56 7.28 -17.99
N ALA A 472 -8.49 6.95 -18.72
CA ALA A 472 -7.14 7.30 -18.32
C ALA A 472 -6.97 8.82 -18.12
N SER A 473 -7.74 9.66 -18.83
CA SER A 473 -7.72 11.11 -18.63
C SER A 473 -8.46 11.58 -17.37
N LEU A 474 -9.51 10.88 -16.92
CA LEU A 474 -10.27 11.24 -15.71
C LEU A 474 -9.48 11.05 -14.40
N PHE A 475 -8.49 10.17 -14.35
CA PHE A 475 -7.73 9.86 -13.13
C PHE A 475 -6.46 10.70 -12.94
N ARG A 476 -6.15 11.64 -13.84
CA ARG A 476 -5.06 12.62 -13.63
C ARG A 476 -5.33 13.59 -12.50
N PHE A 477 -6.59 13.89 -12.22
CA PHE A 477 -6.98 14.91 -11.24
C PHE A 477 -6.66 14.54 -9.78
N SER A 478 -6.27 13.30 -9.48
CA SER A 478 -5.85 12.87 -8.14
C SER A 478 -4.33 12.84 -7.91
N SER A 479 -3.52 12.87 -8.97
CA SER A 479 -2.06 12.75 -8.87
C SER A 479 -1.31 14.08 -8.97
N ASP A 480 -2.02 15.18 -9.21
CA ASP A 480 -1.37 16.47 -9.44
C ASP A 480 -0.98 17.17 -8.12
N GLN A 481 0.08 16.65 -7.50
CA GLN A 481 0.99 17.41 -6.64
C GLN A 481 2.34 17.65 -7.33
N GLY A 482 2.35 17.72 -8.67
CA GLY A 482 3.54 18.07 -9.43
C GLY A 482 3.80 19.57 -9.38
N THR A 483 4.58 20.04 -8.40
CA THR A 483 5.23 21.34 -8.52
C THR A 483 6.03 21.37 -9.82
N ALA A 484 5.75 22.34 -10.69
CA ALA A 484 6.52 22.60 -11.91
C ALA A 484 7.98 22.90 -11.53
N ASN A 485 8.81 21.87 -11.49
CA ASN A 485 10.24 22.01 -11.21
C ASN A 485 10.90 22.62 -12.46
N LEU A 486 11.65 23.70 -12.24
CA LEU A 486 12.56 24.28 -13.23
C LEU A 486 13.51 23.18 -13.74
N VAL A 487 13.69 23.10 -15.06
CA VAL A 487 14.55 22.13 -15.75
C VAL A 487 15.89 22.03 -15.01
N GLN A 488 16.13 20.90 -14.32
CA GLN A 488 17.44 20.60 -13.76
C GLN A 488 18.45 20.50 -14.90
N GLN A 489 19.72 20.78 -14.61
CA GLN A 489 20.83 20.62 -15.56
C GLN A 489 20.74 19.24 -16.24
N GLU A 490 20.88 19.21 -17.56
CA GLU A 490 20.81 17.98 -18.34
C GLU A 490 21.93 17.02 -17.91
N VAL A 491 21.56 15.81 -17.46
CA VAL A 491 22.49 14.74 -17.09
C VAL A 491 22.21 13.55 -18.00
N LEU A 492 23.26 13.10 -18.70
CA LEU A 492 23.17 11.92 -19.56
C LEU A 492 23.31 10.64 -18.73
N ASN A 493 22.71 9.56 -19.23
CA ASN A 493 23.03 8.23 -18.74
C ASN A 493 24.37 7.81 -19.37
N ASP A 494 25.43 7.72 -18.56
CA ASP A 494 26.78 7.38 -19.03
C ASP A 494 26.93 5.92 -19.48
N SER A 495 25.96 5.05 -19.16
CA SER A 495 25.99 3.62 -19.52
C SER A 495 24.57 3.05 -19.67
N PRO A 496 23.81 3.46 -20.71
CA PRO A 496 22.47 2.94 -20.94
C PRO A 496 22.54 1.44 -21.29
N PRO A 497 21.53 0.63 -20.88
CA PRO A 497 21.45 -0.78 -21.24
C PRO A 497 21.50 -0.97 -22.76
N VAL A 498 22.28 -1.94 -23.22
CA VAL A 498 22.42 -2.26 -24.64
C VAL A 498 21.61 -3.52 -24.94
N PHE A 499 20.71 -3.41 -25.92
CA PHE A 499 19.85 -4.52 -26.34
C PHE A 499 20.25 -5.00 -27.74
N THR A 500 20.56 -6.29 -27.88
CA THR A 500 21.04 -6.90 -29.12
C THR A 500 20.46 -8.29 -29.34
N ALA A 501 20.64 -8.87 -30.53
CA ALA A 501 20.24 -10.26 -30.75
C ALA A 501 21.05 -11.19 -29.83
N ALA A 502 20.34 -12.04 -29.08
CA ALA A 502 20.92 -12.95 -28.11
C ALA A 502 20.58 -14.41 -28.43
N THR A 503 21.42 -15.32 -27.96
CA THR A 503 21.22 -16.77 -28.12
C THR A 503 21.49 -17.49 -26.82
N ILE A 504 20.90 -18.68 -26.62
CA ILE A 504 21.14 -19.50 -25.43
C ILE A 504 22.64 -19.76 -25.20
N ALA A 505 23.43 -19.91 -26.26
CA ALA A 505 24.87 -20.16 -26.17
C ALA A 505 25.65 -19.05 -25.44
N GLN A 506 25.08 -17.85 -25.32
CA GLN A 506 25.68 -16.74 -24.58
C GLN A 506 25.39 -16.80 -23.07
N LEU A 507 24.40 -17.60 -22.65
CA LEU A 507 24.06 -17.78 -21.25
C LEU A 507 25.17 -18.58 -20.57
N ARG A 508 25.85 -17.92 -19.63
CA ARG A 508 26.85 -18.58 -18.81
C ARG A 508 26.17 -19.24 -17.63
N THR A 509 26.59 -20.45 -17.30
CA THR A 509 26.20 -21.10 -16.05
C THR A 509 26.51 -20.20 -14.87
N PHE A 510 25.61 -20.16 -13.89
CA PHE A 510 25.85 -19.42 -12.66
C PHE A 510 27.10 -19.94 -11.97
N SER A 511 28.00 -19.02 -11.63
CA SER A 511 29.19 -19.31 -10.85
C SER A 511 29.11 -18.46 -9.60
N ALA A 512 28.85 -19.10 -8.46
CA ALA A 512 29.00 -18.46 -7.16
C ALA A 512 30.49 -18.12 -7.01
N GLN A 513 30.84 -16.84 -7.08
CA GLN A 513 32.15 -16.40 -6.61
C GLN A 513 32.14 -16.55 -5.09
N ASP A 514 33.29 -16.83 -4.46
CA ASP A 514 33.45 -16.75 -2.99
C ASP A 514 33.40 -15.28 -2.51
N GLU A 515 32.56 -14.46 -3.14
CA GLU A 515 32.21 -13.11 -2.75
C GLU A 515 31.13 -13.15 -1.67
N PHE A 516 31.24 -12.22 -0.73
CA PHE A 516 30.39 -12.06 0.45
C PHE A 516 28.87 -12.10 0.19
N MET A 517 28.44 -11.69 -1.00
CA MET A 517 27.03 -11.54 -1.39
C MET A 517 26.43 -12.80 -2.02
N ASP A 518 27.25 -13.78 -2.42
CA ASP A 518 26.80 -14.93 -3.21
C ASP A 518 26.80 -16.26 -2.45
N ALA A 519 27.25 -16.25 -1.19
CA ALA A 519 27.35 -17.45 -0.36
C ALA A 519 26.03 -18.22 -0.20
N VAL A 520 24.88 -17.56 -0.43
CA VAL A 520 23.54 -18.17 -0.39
C VAL A 520 23.26 -19.02 -1.63
N TYR A 521 23.65 -18.55 -2.82
CA TYR A 521 23.20 -19.07 -4.10
C TYR A 521 24.05 -20.25 -4.61
N LYS A 522 24.22 -21.28 -3.79
CA LYS A 522 25.11 -22.42 -4.10
C LYS A 522 24.48 -23.48 -5.01
N THR A 523 23.16 -23.46 -5.21
CA THR A 523 22.50 -24.43 -6.11
C THR A 523 22.34 -23.81 -7.47
N VAL A 524 22.96 -24.42 -8.48
CA VAL A 524 23.02 -23.89 -9.83
C VAL A 524 21.91 -24.49 -10.68
N ALA A 525 21.13 -23.63 -11.34
CA ALA A 525 20.07 -23.97 -12.26
C ALA A 525 20.29 -23.18 -13.58
N GLY A 526 21.17 -23.69 -14.43
CA GLY A 526 21.61 -22.97 -15.63
C GLY A 526 22.30 -21.64 -15.28
N PRO A 527 21.85 -20.49 -15.79
CA PRO A 527 22.45 -19.18 -15.48
C PRO A 527 22.01 -18.61 -14.12
N PHE A 528 21.16 -19.32 -13.38
CA PHE A 528 20.64 -18.90 -12.07
C PHE A 528 21.32 -19.65 -10.91
N GLY A 529 21.59 -18.93 -9.84
CA GLY A 529 21.91 -19.46 -8.53
C GLY A 529 20.70 -19.34 -7.62
N VAL A 530 20.38 -20.42 -6.90
CA VAL A 530 19.23 -20.52 -6.00
C VAL A 530 19.73 -20.89 -4.60
N GLY A 531 19.13 -20.30 -3.57
CA GLY A 531 19.46 -20.61 -2.18
C GLY A 531 18.41 -20.17 -1.18
N VAL A 532 18.55 -20.65 0.06
CA VAL A 532 17.71 -20.24 1.19
C VAL A 532 18.35 -19.02 1.86
N GLU A 533 17.71 -17.86 1.76
CA GLU A 533 18.18 -16.61 2.36
C GLU A 533 17.88 -16.53 3.86
N SER A 534 16.69 -16.98 4.24
CA SER A 534 16.28 -17.05 5.62
C SER A 534 15.26 -18.16 5.91
N LEU A 535 15.23 -18.55 7.17
CA LEU A 535 14.22 -19.40 7.78
C LEU A 535 13.66 -18.62 8.96
N ALA A 536 12.35 -18.52 9.09
CA ALA A 536 11.69 -17.87 10.20
C ALA A 536 10.64 -18.79 10.81
N LEU A 537 10.34 -18.59 12.09
CA LEU A 537 9.19 -19.18 12.76
C LEU A 537 8.15 -18.08 12.96
N LYS A 538 6.99 -18.24 12.32
CA LYS A 538 5.89 -17.28 12.39
C LYS A 538 4.60 -18.03 12.69
N ASP A 539 3.94 -17.68 13.78
CA ASP A 539 2.72 -18.34 14.26
C ASP A 539 2.86 -19.88 14.38
N GLY A 540 4.05 -20.34 14.79
CA GLY A 540 4.38 -21.77 14.90
C GLY A 540 4.56 -22.51 13.56
N LYS A 541 4.56 -21.80 12.43
CA LYS A 541 4.85 -22.33 11.09
C LYS A 541 6.27 -21.94 10.67
N VAL A 542 6.94 -22.85 9.95
CA VAL A 542 8.23 -22.56 9.32
C VAL A 542 7.98 -21.76 8.05
N GLU A 543 8.45 -20.52 8.02
CA GLU A 543 8.48 -19.64 6.85
C GLU A 543 9.89 -19.69 6.24
N MET A 544 9.97 -19.90 4.93
CA MET A 544 11.23 -20.00 4.19
C MET A 544 11.27 -18.91 3.12
N LYS A 545 12.40 -18.20 3.04
CA LYS A 545 12.68 -17.26 1.96
C LYS A 545 13.73 -17.83 1.03
N LEU A 546 13.34 -18.09 -0.22
CA LEU A 546 14.24 -18.48 -1.29
C LEU A 546 14.67 -17.25 -2.06
N GLY A 547 15.96 -17.15 -2.33
CA GLY A 547 16.53 -16.16 -3.24
C GLY A 547 16.98 -16.80 -4.53
N VAL A 548 16.87 -16.06 -5.62
CA VAL A 548 17.42 -16.39 -6.94
C VAL A 548 18.25 -15.23 -7.43
N LYS A 549 19.40 -15.53 -8.05
CA LYS A 549 20.30 -14.54 -8.63
C LYS A 549 20.87 -15.01 -9.96
N ALA A 550 21.05 -14.10 -10.90
CA ALA A 550 21.75 -14.33 -12.15
C ALA A 550 22.59 -13.12 -12.55
N TYR A 551 23.64 -13.36 -13.32
CA TYR A 551 24.61 -12.36 -13.73
C TYR A 551 24.74 -12.27 -15.24
N GLY A 552 24.80 -11.04 -15.75
CA GLY A 552 25.14 -10.79 -17.15
C GLY A 552 24.17 -11.45 -18.14
N LEU A 553 22.90 -11.61 -17.76
CA LEU A 553 21.87 -12.04 -18.70
C LEU A 553 21.71 -10.96 -19.77
N PRO A 554 21.61 -11.33 -21.06
CA PRO A 554 21.41 -10.38 -22.14
C PRO A 554 19.99 -9.80 -22.10
N ASN A 555 19.84 -8.57 -22.60
CA ASN A 555 18.55 -7.92 -22.83
C ASN A 555 17.65 -7.79 -21.60
N LEU A 556 18.23 -7.67 -20.40
CA LEU A 556 17.47 -7.28 -19.21
C LEU A 556 17.02 -5.83 -19.33
N GLY A 557 15.74 -5.59 -19.08
CA GLY A 557 15.14 -4.25 -19.09
C GLY A 557 14.26 -4.04 -17.86
N ASP A 558 13.81 -2.82 -17.65
CA ASP A 558 13.09 -2.42 -16.43
C ASP A 558 11.58 -2.73 -16.47
N GLU A 559 11.01 -3.05 -17.63
CA GLU A 559 9.56 -3.18 -17.82
C GLU A 559 9.05 -4.63 -17.87
N ALA A 560 9.82 -5.53 -18.50
CA ALA A 560 9.48 -6.94 -18.65
C ALA A 560 9.85 -7.76 -17.40
N VAL A 561 9.12 -8.86 -17.17
CA VAL A 561 9.52 -9.89 -16.21
C VAL A 561 10.35 -10.95 -16.95
N PRO A 562 11.68 -10.98 -16.78
CA PRO A 562 12.54 -11.85 -17.58
C PRO A 562 12.44 -13.33 -17.16
N ALA A 563 12.21 -13.60 -15.87
CA ALA A 563 12.14 -14.96 -15.34
C ALA A 563 11.12 -15.09 -14.21
N GLU A 564 10.66 -16.33 -13.98
CA GLU A 564 9.73 -16.68 -12.91
C GLU A 564 10.23 -17.89 -12.12
N LEU A 565 10.07 -17.86 -10.80
CA LEU A 565 10.40 -18.92 -9.87
C LEU A 565 9.15 -19.70 -9.46
N VAL A 566 9.18 -21.02 -9.66
CA VAL A 566 8.11 -21.93 -9.23
C VAL A 566 8.68 -22.99 -8.29
N ILE A 567 7.99 -23.20 -7.16
CA ILE A 567 8.27 -24.30 -6.25
C ILE A 567 7.26 -25.40 -6.58
N THR A 568 7.74 -26.58 -6.93
CA THR A 568 6.87 -27.70 -7.29
C THR A 568 6.55 -28.55 -6.07
N ASP A 569 7.54 -28.76 -5.20
CA ASP A 569 7.38 -29.57 -4.01
C ASP A 569 8.41 -29.26 -2.91
N VAL A 570 8.07 -29.61 -1.67
CA VAL A 570 8.97 -29.63 -0.52
C VAL A 570 8.83 -31.00 0.09
N THR A 571 9.92 -31.77 0.19
CA THR A 571 9.86 -33.19 0.57
C THR A 571 10.67 -33.50 1.82
N ASP A 572 10.21 -34.49 2.59
CA ASP A 572 10.97 -35.09 3.67
C ASP A 572 12.08 -36.02 3.18
N ALA A 573 12.85 -36.60 4.12
CA ALA A 573 13.94 -37.53 3.82
C ALA A 573 13.47 -38.84 3.16
N GLN A 574 12.19 -39.19 3.28
CA GLN A 574 11.56 -40.35 2.66
C GLN A 574 10.96 -40.02 1.28
N GLY A 575 10.97 -38.74 0.87
CA GLY A 575 10.43 -38.25 -0.39
C GLY A 575 8.93 -37.94 -0.34
N ASN A 576 8.29 -37.93 0.84
CA ASN A 576 6.90 -37.53 0.96
C ASN A 576 6.78 -36.00 0.87
N SER A 577 5.75 -35.53 0.19
CA SER A 577 5.46 -34.09 0.10
C SER A 577 5.01 -33.55 1.47
N LEU A 578 5.64 -32.46 1.89
CA LEU A 578 5.33 -31.65 3.06
C LEU A 578 4.42 -30.46 2.71
N LEU A 579 4.18 -30.23 1.42
CA LEU A 579 3.24 -29.20 0.98
C LEU A 579 1.80 -29.72 1.07
N PRO A 580 0.84 -28.88 1.49
CA PRO A 580 -0.56 -29.29 1.53
C PRO A 580 -1.07 -29.58 0.11
N ARG A 581 -2.01 -30.52 0.01
CA ARG A 581 -2.88 -30.61 -1.16
C ARG A 581 -3.73 -29.36 -1.17
N ARG A 582 -3.80 -28.64 -2.31
CA ARG A 582 -4.54 -27.36 -2.45
C ARG A 582 -5.80 -27.37 -1.58
N SER A 583 -5.73 -26.68 -0.45
CA SER A 583 -6.86 -26.31 0.37
C SER A 583 -6.99 -24.80 0.28
N CYS A 584 -8.22 -24.34 0.42
CA CYS A 584 -8.56 -22.94 0.53
C CYS A 584 -7.69 -22.27 1.63
N GLY A 585 -7.39 -20.98 1.48
CA GLY A 585 -6.85 -20.13 2.56
C GLY A 585 -5.33 -19.94 2.67
N GLU A 586 -4.51 -20.65 1.88
CA GLU A 586 -3.07 -20.41 1.87
C GLU A 586 -2.62 -19.97 0.48
N ALA A 587 -1.76 -18.95 0.41
CA ALA A 587 -1.11 -18.55 -0.83
C ALA A 587 -0.51 -19.80 -1.49
N ASP A 588 -0.89 -20.07 -2.74
CA ASP A 588 -0.44 -21.29 -3.41
C ASP A 588 1.08 -21.23 -3.52
N VAL A 589 1.77 -22.02 -2.69
CA VAL A 589 3.23 -22.14 -2.70
C VAL A 589 3.75 -22.48 -4.11
N ARG A 590 2.91 -23.08 -4.95
CA ARG A 590 3.21 -23.47 -6.34
C ARG A 590 2.89 -22.39 -7.38
N ALA A 591 2.37 -21.22 -6.99
CA ALA A 591 2.21 -20.08 -7.89
C ALA A 591 3.58 -19.57 -8.39
N ALA A 592 3.64 -19.02 -9.59
CA ALA A 592 4.86 -18.41 -10.11
C ALA A 592 5.15 -17.08 -9.40
N GLU A 593 6.41 -16.82 -9.08
CA GLU A 593 6.89 -15.57 -8.49
C GLU A 593 7.86 -14.88 -9.46
N ALA A 594 7.69 -13.58 -9.69
CA ALA A 594 8.48 -12.85 -10.67
C ALA A 594 9.92 -12.59 -10.17
N ILE A 595 10.91 -12.89 -10.99
CA ILE A 595 12.31 -12.49 -10.78
C ILE A 595 12.54 -11.25 -11.64
N ALA A 596 12.33 -10.06 -11.08
CA ALA A 596 12.28 -8.81 -11.84
C ALA A 596 13.20 -7.70 -11.30
N HIS A 597 13.92 -7.92 -10.19
CA HIS A 597 14.80 -6.87 -9.66
C HIS A 597 16.13 -6.86 -10.41
N THR A 598 16.37 -5.79 -11.16
CA THR A 598 17.62 -5.56 -11.90
C THR A 598 18.43 -4.44 -11.28
N TYR A 599 19.74 -4.64 -11.14
CA TYR A 599 20.66 -3.58 -10.71
C TYR A 599 22.07 -3.79 -11.28
N SER A 600 22.80 -2.70 -11.45
CA SER A 600 24.20 -2.75 -11.89
C SER A 600 25.11 -3.11 -10.71
N SER A 601 26.06 -4.01 -10.94
CA SER A 601 27.08 -4.39 -9.97
C SER A 601 28.41 -4.61 -10.68
N SER A 602 29.51 -4.43 -9.96
CA SER A 602 30.85 -4.76 -10.44
C SER A 602 31.39 -5.92 -9.60
N ARG A 603 31.91 -6.94 -10.28
CA ARG A 603 32.46 -8.15 -9.66
C ARG A 603 33.87 -8.43 -10.15
N PHE A 604 34.64 -9.23 -9.43
CA PHE A 604 35.94 -9.68 -9.94
C PHE A 604 35.79 -11.00 -10.71
N GLU A 605 36.18 -11.01 -11.98
CA GLU A 605 36.37 -12.23 -12.77
C GLU A 605 37.86 -12.34 -13.13
N ASP A 606 38.50 -13.44 -12.75
CA ASP A 606 39.93 -13.69 -12.99
C ASP A 606 40.85 -12.51 -12.57
N GLY A 607 40.54 -11.91 -11.42
CA GLY A 607 41.28 -10.75 -10.88
C GLY A 607 41.02 -9.42 -11.58
N LYS A 608 40.08 -9.36 -12.53
CA LYS A 608 39.65 -8.13 -13.20
C LYS A 608 38.26 -7.71 -12.77
N LEU A 609 38.06 -6.42 -12.52
CA LEU A 609 36.74 -5.87 -12.24
C LEU A 609 35.90 -5.86 -13.53
N VAL A 610 34.82 -6.63 -13.55
CA VAL A 610 33.83 -6.70 -14.63
C VAL A 610 32.53 -6.11 -14.13
N SER A 611 32.07 -5.05 -14.78
CA SER A 611 30.74 -4.48 -14.53
C SER A 611 29.69 -5.26 -15.30
N GLY A 612 28.55 -5.53 -14.67
CA GLY A 612 27.44 -6.24 -15.28
C GLY A 612 26.11 -5.93 -14.59
N GLN A 613 25.03 -6.38 -15.19
CA GLN A 613 23.71 -6.36 -14.57
C GLN A 613 23.48 -7.65 -13.79
N VAL A 614 22.86 -7.49 -12.63
CA VAL A 614 22.38 -8.57 -11.78
C VAL A 614 20.87 -8.62 -11.92
N LEU A 615 20.34 -9.83 -12.08
CA LEU A 615 18.92 -10.10 -11.91
C LEU A 615 18.75 -10.85 -10.59
N SER A 616 17.85 -10.40 -9.73
CA SER A 616 17.50 -11.07 -8.50
C SER A 616 16.00 -11.13 -8.26
N GLY A 617 15.57 -12.12 -7.49
CA GLY A 617 14.19 -12.29 -7.07
C GLY A 617 14.14 -13.13 -5.81
N GLU A 618 13.03 -13.02 -5.08
CA GLU A 618 12.81 -13.74 -3.85
C GLU A 618 11.41 -14.33 -3.83
N LYS A 619 11.27 -15.48 -3.16
CA LYS A 619 9.96 -16.08 -2.90
C LYS A 619 9.90 -16.57 -1.47
N THR A 620 8.93 -16.05 -0.73
CA THR A 620 8.65 -16.44 0.65
C THR A 620 7.43 -17.35 0.68
N PHE A 621 7.51 -18.45 1.43
CA PHE A 621 6.38 -19.36 1.62
C PHE A 621 6.43 -20.01 3.01
N SER A 622 5.27 -20.40 3.52
CA SER A 622 5.14 -21.06 4.82
C SER A 622 4.72 -22.51 4.64
N LEU A 623 5.28 -23.38 5.48
CA LEU A 623 4.90 -24.78 5.55
C LEU A 623 3.72 -24.97 6.51
N PRO A 624 2.94 -26.05 6.36
CA PRO A 624 1.85 -26.37 7.27
C PRO A 624 2.30 -26.44 8.73
N ALA A 625 1.38 -26.13 9.65
CA ALA A 625 1.64 -26.24 11.08
C ALA A 625 2.05 -27.68 11.46
N GLY A 626 3.04 -27.81 12.35
CA GLY A 626 3.59 -29.09 12.79
C GLY A 626 4.72 -29.64 11.91
N VAL A 627 5.00 -29.04 10.75
CA VAL A 627 6.21 -29.35 9.97
C VAL A 627 7.40 -28.63 10.59
N ASN A 628 8.40 -29.40 11.02
CA ASN A 628 9.63 -28.87 11.59
C ASN A 628 10.72 -28.76 10.52
N PHE A 629 11.63 -27.79 10.66
CA PHE A 629 12.75 -27.61 9.73
C PHE A 629 13.59 -28.89 9.55
N SER A 630 13.81 -29.66 10.62
CA SER A 630 14.57 -30.92 10.58
C SER A 630 13.92 -32.02 9.74
N GLN A 631 12.63 -31.92 9.42
CA GLN A 631 11.94 -32.87 8.55
C GLN A 631 12.17 -32.57 7.07
N ILE A 632 12.52 -31.33 6.73
CA ILE A 632 12.69 -30.90 5.34
C ILE A 632 14.01 -31.46 4.82
N ALA A 633 13.98 -32.24 3.76
CA ALA A 633 15.18 -32.77 3.12
C ALA A 633 15.51 -32.07 1.80
N GLN A 634 14.47 -31.68 1.04
CA GLN A 634 14.67 -31.10 -0.28
C GLN A 634 13.55 -30.14 -0.67
N ILE A 635 13.89 -29.06 -1.38
CA ILE A 635 12.94 -28.20 -2.10
C ILE A 635 13.16 -28.37 -3.59
N LYS A 636 12.10 -28.64 -4.35
CA LYS A 636 12.11 -28.83 -5.80
C LYS A 636 11.36 -27.70 -6.47
N GLY A 637 11.82 -27.31 -7.64
CA GLY A 637 11.19 -26.26 -8.41
C GLY A 637 11.88 -26.06 -9.75
N TYR A 638 11.42 -25.05 -10.48
CA TYR A 638 12.04 -24.63 -11.72
C TYR A 638 12.01 -23.12 -11.86
N ILE A 639 12.91 -22.61 -12.70
CA ILE A 639 12.92 -21.23 -13.16
C ILE A 639 12.58 -21.23 -14.65
N ASP A 640 11.49 -20.55 -15.01
CA ASP A 640 11.16 -20.29 -16.41
C ASP A 640 11.78 -18.96 -16.80
N TYR A 641 12.71 -18.97 -17.76
CA TYR A 641 13.39 -17.80 -18.29
C TYR A 641 12.97 -17.54 -19.72
N ARG A 642 12.60 -16.30 -20.00
CA ARG A 642 12.23 -15.83 -21.33
C ARG A 642 13.37 -14.98 -21.88
N LEU A 643 14.22 -15.59 -22.70
CA LEU A 643 15.33 -14.90 -23.35
C LEU A 643 14.82 -14.08 -24.55
N PRO A 644 14.96 -12.73 -24.57
CA PRO A 644 14.71 -11.96 -25.77
C PRO A 644 15.81 -12.24 -26.80
N THR A 645 15.48 -12.90 -27.92
CA THR A 645 16.46 -13.29 -28.95
C THR A 645 16.57 -12.28 -30.08
N ALA A 646 15.55 -11.44 -30.27
CA ALA A 646 15.54 -10.33 -31.21
C ALA A 646 14.89 -9.11 -30.57
N VAL A 647 15.48 -7.94 -30.78
CA VAL A 647 15.01 -6.66 -30.22
C VAL A 647 14.82 -5.65 -31.35
N GLU A 648 13.70 -4.96 -31.33
CA GLU A 648 13.37 -3.85 -32.21
C GLU A 648 13.40 -2.53 -31.43
N LYS A 649 13.99 -1.51 -32.04
CA LYS A 649 14.07 -0.15 -31.49
C LYS A 649 13.13 0.76 -32.25
N LYS A 650 12.27 1.50 -31.54
CA LYS A 650 11.40 2.53 -32.12
C LYS A 650 11.62 3.86 -31.42
N VAL A 651 11.98 4.90 -32.19
CA VAL A 651 12.13 6.27 -31.67
C VAL A 651 10.93 7.12 -32.09
N ILE A 652 10.36 7.84 -31.14
CA ILE A 652 9.23 8.75 -31.31
C ILE A 652 9.67 10.14 -30.90
N GLN A 653 9.60 11.09 -31.82
CA GLN A 653 9.98 12.49 -31.57
C GLN A 653 8.89 13.23 -30.78
N ALA A 654 9.25 14.24 -29.99
CA ALA A 654 8.30 15.14 -29.36
C ALA A 654 7.47 15.93 -30.42
N PRO A 655 6.28 16.47 -30.07
CA PRO A 655 5.56 16.27 -28.82
C PRO A 655 5.11 14.83 -28.65
N LEU A 656 5.27 14.27 -27.44
CA LEU A 656 5.00 12.86 -27.16
C LEU A 656 3.54 12.61 -26.76
N ALA A 657 2.87 13.61 -26.18
CA ALA A 657 1.49 13.48 -25.71
C ALA A 657 0.55 12.93 -26.80
N GLY A 658 -0.23 11.90 -26.45
CA GLY A 658 -1.18 11.24 -27.35
C GLY A 658 -0.57 10.29 -28.39
N LYS A 659 0.77 10.20 -28.49
CA LYS A 659 1.41 9.27 -29.44
C LYS A 659 1.32 7.84 -28.93
N THR A 660 0.95 6.95 -29.84
CA THR A 660 0.85 5.50 -29.57
C THR A 660 1.78 4.74 -30.51
N VAL A 661 2.37 3.68 -29.97
CA VAL A 661 3.24 2.74 -30.69
C VAL A 661 2.68 1.35 -30.49
N ASP A 662 2.26 0.73 -31.58
CA ASP A 662 1.80 -0.65 -31.63
C ASP A 662 2.87 -1.50 -32.33
N LEU A 663 3.48 -2.44 -31.60
CA LEU A 663 4.53 -3.33 -32.10
C LEU A 663 4.36 -4.73 -31.50
N HIS A 664 4.26 -5.77 -32.33
CA HIS A 664 4.20 -7.18 -31.89
C HIS A 664 3.11 -7.48 -30.84
N GLY A 665 1.98 -6.77 -30.88
CA GLY A 665 0.89 -6.93 -29.90
C GLY A 665 1.10 -6.16 -28.59
N LEU A 666 2.24 -5.49 -28.41
CA LEU A 666 2.46 -4.48 -27.37
C LEU A 666 1.94 -3.13 -27.88
N ARG A 667 1.17 -2.45 -27.04
CA ARG A 667 0.77 -1.05 -27.24
C ARG A 667 1.42 -0.19 -26.18
N VAL A 668 2.17 0.84 -26.58
CA VAL A 668 2.74 1.86 -25.69
C VAL A 668 2.12 3.22 -26.05
N ARG A 669 1.51 3.88 -25.08
CA ARG A 669 0.88 5.19 -25.24
C ARG A 669 1.55 6.22 -24.33
N PHE A 670 2.03 7.30 -24.91
CA PHE A 670 2.60 8.41 -24.16
C PHE A 670 1.51 9.40 -23.75
N LYS A 671 1.43 9.73 -22.47
CA LYS A 671 0.44 10.69 -21.97
C LYS A 671 0.97 12.11 -22.02
N SER A 672 2.17 12.33 -21.50
CA SER A 672 2.87 13.61 -21.53
C SER A 672 4.35 13.41 -21.30
N ALA A 673 5.15 14.35 -21.76
CA ALA A 673 6.51 14.53 -21.26
C ALA A 673 6.60 15.95 -20.73
N ALA A 674 6.66 16.11 -19.40
CA ALA A 674 7.04 17.38 -18.82
C ALA A 674 8.55 17.58 -19.03
N ALA A 675 9.05 18.78 -18.74
CA ALA A 675 10.46 19.09 -18.94
C ALA A 675 11.43 18.22 -18.11
N SER A 676 10.93 17.43 -17.15
CA SER A 676 11.69 16.48 -16.33
C SER A 676 10.95 15.18 -16.02
N SER A 677 9.93 14.80 -16.81
CA SER A 677 9.24 13.52 -16.64
C SER A 677 8.80 12.93 -17.97
N LEU A 678 8.72 11.60 -18.01
CA LEU A 678 8.17 10.83 -19.13
C LEU A 678 7.05 9.93 -18.60
N ASP A 679 5.82 10.21 -19.01
CA ASP A 679 4.63 9.47 -18.59
C ASP A 679 4.09 8.63 -19.74
N PHE A 680 3.99 7.32 -19.52
CA PHE A 680 3.48 6.39 -20.51
C PHE A 680 2.69 5.24 -19.89
N GLU A 681 1.89 4.60 -20.73
CA GLU A 681 1.10 3.42 -20.43
C GLU A 681 1.44 2.35 -21.44
N TYR A 682 1.39 1.09 -21.01
CA TYR A 682 1.54 -0.03 -21.93
C TYR A 682 0.62 -1.19 -21.58
N SER A 683 0.07 -1.82 -22.62
CA SER A 683 -0.91 -2.89 -22.55
C SER A 683 -0.74 -3.87 -23.72
N GLY A 684 -1.53 -4.94 -23.72
CA GLY A 684 -1.38 -6.05 -24.67
C GLY A 684 -0.31 -7.03 -24.21
N ASP A 685 0.61 -7.42 -25.10
CA ASP A 685 1.73 -8.31 -24.78
C ASP A 685 2.85 -7.55 -24.04
N THR A 686 2.59 -7.19 -22.78
CA THR A 686 3.45 -6.30 -21.99
C THR A 686 4.83 -6.88 -21.71
N ASP A 687 4.97 -8.21 -21.74
CA ASP A 687 6.24 -8.89 -21.52
C ASP A 687 7.26 -8.63 -22.63
N ARG A 688 6.83 -8.03 -23.74
CA ARG A 688 7.70 -7.61 -24.84
C ARG A 688 8.40 -6.28 -24.60
N LEU A 689 7.87 -5.43 -23.72
CA LEU A 689 8.47 -4.14 -23.47
C LEU A 689 9.71 -4.34 -22.61
N LEU A 690 10.89 -4.10 -23.17
CA LEU A 690 12.13 -4.20 -22.40
C LEU A 690 12.43 -2.90 -21.67
N GLN A 691 12.42 -1.77 -22.39
CA GLN A 691 12.81 -0.47 -21.86
C GLN A 691 12.13 0.68 -22.60
N VAL A 692 11.86 1.78 -21.89
CA VAL A 692 11.57 3.08 -22.50
C VAL A 692 12.61 4.09 -22.01
N ASN A 693 13.36 4.68 -22.94
CA ASN A 693 14.38 5.69 -22.66
C ASN A 693 13.89 7.08 -23.10
N ALA A 694 14.19 8.11 -22.30
CA ALA A 694 14.05 9.50 -22.71
C ALA A 694 15.34 9.97 -23.40
N LEU A 695 15.21 10.64 -24.55
CA LEU A 695 16.32 11.17 -25.33
C LEU A 695 16.32 12.70 -25.36
N ASN A 696 17.49 13.31 -25.32
CA ASN A 696 17.68 14.74 -25.58
C ASN A 696 17.64 15.06 -27.09
N ALA A 697 17.77 16.35 -27.45
CA ALA A 697 17.79 16.80 -28.85
C ALA A 697 18.96 16.23 -29.67
N ASN A 698 20.03 15.78 -29.01
CA ASN A 698 21.18 15.13 -29.63
C ASN A 698 21.04 13.61 -29.70
N THR A 699 19.85 13.05 -29.43
CA THR A 699 19.55 11.61 -29.41
C THR A 699 20.30 10.79 -28.37
N GLN A 700 20.75 11.44 -27.29
CA GLN A 700 21.44 10.79 -26.17
C GLN A 700 20.46 10.47 -25.05
N VAL A 701 20.65 9.33 -24.39
CA VAL A 701 19.79 8.87 -23.29
C VAL A 701 19.99 9.74 -22.06
N LEU A 702 18.90 10.29 -21.54
CA LEU A 702 18.88 11.10 -20.32
C LEU A 702 18.92 10.20 -19.07
N ALA A 703 19.55 10.68 -18.01
CA ALA A 703 19.58 9.98 -16.73
C ALA A 703 18.21 9.99 -16.05
N THR A 704 17.85 8.86 -15.44
CA THR A 704 16.62 8.69 -14.65
C THR A 704 16.93 8.89 -13.16
N SER A 705 16.15 9.71 -12.45
CA SER A 705 16.28 9.88 -10.99
C SER A 705 15.37 8.98 -10.17
N GLY A 706 14.27 8.52 -10.77
CA GLY A 706 13.28 7.66 -10.14
C GLY A 706 12.22 7.23 -11.16
N ALA A 707 11.54 6.14 -10.87
CA ALA A 707 10.42 5.68 -11.67
C ALA A 707 9.35 5.10 -10.75
N MET A 708 8.09 5.40 -11.06
CA MET A 708 6.93 4.80 -10.44
C MET A 708 6.17 3.97 -11.47
N ARG A 709 5.93 2.70 -11.17
CA ARG A 709 5.14 1.79 -12.00
C ARG A 709 3.93 1.31 -11.21
N ARG A 710 2.75 1.33 -11.83
CA ARG A 710 1.50 0.86 -11.23
C ARG A 710 0.72 0.03 -12.25
N GLY A 711 0.06 -1.03 -11.80
CA GLY A 711 -0.94 -1.71 -12.63
C GLY A 711 -2.06 -0.75 -13.03
N MET A 712 -2.62 -0.94 -14.22
CA MET A 712 -3.82 -0.18 -14.62
C MET A 712 -5.02 -0.58 -13.75
N PHE A 713 -5.95 0.35 -13.55
CA PHE A 713 -7.16 0.10 -12.77
C PHE A 713 -8.14 -0.85 -13.49
N PHE A 714 -8.07 -0.87 -14.84
CA PHE A 714 -8.88 -1.74 -15.70
C PHE A 714 -7.99 -2.32 -16.82
N GLY A 715 -8.21 -3.59 -17.15
CA GLY A 715 -7.49 -4.30 -18.22
C GLY A 715 -6.08 -4.77 -17.83
N SER A 716 -5.45 -5.52 -18.73
CA SER A 716 -4.05 -5.98 -18.60
C SER A 716 -3.10 -4.88 -19.08
N GLY A 717 -2.38 -4.24 -18.15
CA GLY A 717 -1.41 -3.20 -18.49
C GLY A 717 -0.79 -2.52 -17.28
N LYS A 718 0.21 -1.69 -17.53
CA LYS A 718 0.91 -0.89 -16.52
C LYS A 718 1.00 0.57 -16.95
N ALA A 719 0.95 1.47 -15.97
CA ALA A 719 1.27 2.87 -16.12
C ALA A 719 2.63 3.15 -15.47
N ALA A 720 3.48 3.90 -16.17
CA ALA A 720 4.80 4.29 -15.71
C ALA A 720 4.94 5.82 -15.76
N SER A 721 5.55 6.36 -14.70
CA SER A 721 6.01 7.75 -14.65
C SER A 721 7.48 7.73 -14.29
N VAL A 722 8.32 8.24 -15.19
CA VAL A 722 9.77 8.21 -15.06
C VAL A 722 10.26 9.64 -14.90
N GLU A 723 11.00 9.92 -13.83
CA GLU A 723 11.63 11.22 -13.60
C GLU A 723 12.96 11.31 -14.34
N ILE A 724 13.11 12.36 -15.14
CA ILE A 724 14.22 12.53 -16.08
C ILE A 724 15.02 13.80 -15.75
N LYS A 725 16.36 13.69 -15.80
CA LYS A 725 17.28 14.82 -15.60
C LYS A 725 17.62 15.51 -16.92
N GLY A 726 16.69 16.30 -17.46
CA GLY A 726 16.89 17.07 -18.69
C GLY A 726 15.63 17.13 -19.56
N SER A 727 15.71 17.84 -20.69
CA SER A 727 14.55 18.05 -21.56
C SER A 727 14.36 16.90 -22.55
N VAL A 728 13.20 16.25 -22.50
CA VAL A 728 12.84 15.13 -23.38
C VAL A 728 12.50 15.64 -24.79
N ALA A 729 13.34 15.33 -25.77
CA ALA A 729 13.10 15.62 -27.19
C ALA A 729 12.53 14.41 -27.96
N ALA A 730 12.81 13.19 -27.50
CA ALA A 730 12.24 11.97 -28.06
C ALA A 730 12.13 10.87 -26.99
N ALA A 731 11.32 9.86 -27.26
CA ALA A 731 11.29 8.62 -26.50
C ALA A 731 11.75 7.46 -27.40
N GLU A 732 12.57 6.59 -26.83
CA GLU A 732 13.05 5.36 -27.47
C GLU A 732 12.44 4.16 -26.75
N ILE A 733 11.74 3.32 -27.51
CA ILE A 733 11.08 2.11 -27.03
C ILE A 733 11.87 0.90 -27.54
N MET A 734 12.27 0.03 -26.62
CA MET A 734 12.94 -1.24 -26.90
C MET A 734 11.94 -2.38 -26.71
N VAL A 735 11.69 -3.14 -27.76
CA VAL A 735 10.69 -4.23 -27.78
C VAL A 735 11.34 -5.54 -28.19
N ALA A 736 11.10 -6.60 -27.43
CA ALA A 736 11.46 -7.95 -27.84
C ALA A 736 10.52 -8.45 -28.95
N SER A 737 11.06 -8.60 -30.16
CA SER A 737 10.33 -9.13 -31.31
C SER A 737 10.33 -10.67 -31.33
N GLY A 738 11.32 -11.31 -30.70
CA GLY A 738 11.41 -12.77 -30.57
C GLY A 738 11.82 -13.21 -29.17
N PHE A 739 11.33 -14.39 -28.76
CA PHE A 739 11.67 -15.02 -27.49
C PHE A 739 12.08 -16.47 -27.68
N GLU A 740 12.93 -16.94 -26.79
CA GLU A 740 13.19 -18.34 -26.57
C GLU A 740 12.94 -18.65 -25.08
N GLN A 741 12.03 -19.59 -24.81
CA GLN A 741 11.72 -20.02 -23.44
C GLN A 741 12.67 -21.14 -23.02
N GLN A 742 13.21 -21.03 -21.82
CA GLN A 742 14.06 -22.04 -21.21
C GLN A 742 13.57 -22.34 -19.80
N ARG A 743 13.47 -23.63 -19.45
CA ARG A 743 13.15 -24.08 -18.11
C ARG A 743 14.40 -24.66 -17.45
N TYR A 744 14.72 -24.15 -16.27
CA TYR A 744 15.84 -24.62 -15.44
C TYR A 744 15.30 -25.24 -14.15
N GLU A 745 15.23 -26.58 -14.12
CA GLU A 745 14.87 -27.34 -12.93
C GLU A 745 15.96 -27.22 -11.85
N PHE A 746 15.56 -27.17 -10.58
CA PHE A 746 16.47 -27.16 -9.45
C PHE A 746 15.98 -28.05 -8.32
N ALA A 747 16.94 -28.51 -7.52
CA ALA A 747 16.65 -29.24 -6.29
C ALA A 747 17.63 -28.79 -5.18
N LEU A 748 17.10 -28.06 -4.21
CA LEU A 748 17.84 -27.56 -3.06
C LEU A 748 17.92 -28.64 -1.98
N THR A 749 19.12 -29.10 -1.66
CA THR A 749 19.38 -29.99 -0.52
C THR A 749 20.10 -29.28 0.63
N ARG A 750 20.70 -28.11 0.36
CA ARG A 750 21.28 -27.23 1.38
C ARG A 750 20.23 -26.23 1.82
N LEU A 751 19.51 -26.57 2.88
CA LEU A 751 18.38 -25.80 3.38
C LEU A 751 18.76 -24.80 4.47
N ALA A 752 19.92 -24.98 5.08
CA ALA A 752 20.51 -24.07 6.04
C ALA A 752 21.00 -22.79 5.33
N PRO A 753 20.54 -21.59 5.74
CA PRO A 753 21.19 -20.35 5.34
C PRO A 753 22.69 -20.41 5.66
N PRO A 754 23.57 -19.97 4.75
CA PRO A 754 25.00 -20.11 4.91
C PRO A 754 25.51 -19.30 6.09
N ALA A 755 26.45 -19.85 6.85
CA ALA A 755 27.21 -19.08 7.82
C ALA A 755 28.25 -18.19 7.11
N LYS A 756 28.84 -17.26 7.84
CA LYS A 756 29.59 -16.15 7.25
C LYS A 756 30.79 -15.77 8.08
N ALA A 757 31.97 -15.84 7.47
CA ALA A 757 33.20 -15.44 8.15
C ALA A 757 33.08 -14.01 8.69
N PHE A 758 33.58 -13.81 9.91
CA PHE A 758 33.60 -12.50 10.54
C PHE A 758 34.61 -11.62 9.80
N PHE A 759 34.20 -10.41 9.43
CA PHE A 759 35.13 -9.43 8.90
C PHE A 759 36.14 -8.97 9.94
N SER A 760 35.67 -8.83 11.19
CA SER A 760 36.47 -8.52 12.36
C SER A 760 35.93 -9.29 13.55
N GLU A 761 36.83 -9.84 14.36
CA GLU A 761 36.45 -10.42 15.64
C GLU A 761 36.10 -9.31 16.63
N ARG A 762 34.98 -9.46 17.35
CA ARG A 762 34.62 -8.58 18.45
C ARG A 762 35.18 -9.15 19.75
N GLU A 763 35.61 -8.24 20.60
CA GLU A 763 36.05 -8.55 21.95
C GLU A 763 34.88 -9.14 22.76
N VAL A 764 35.09 -10.31 23.37
CA VAL A 764 34.12 -10.89 24.32
C VAL A 764 34.18 -10.07 25.60
N PRO A 765 33.04 -9.53 26.08
CA PRO A 765 33.04 -8.70 27.27
C PRO A 765 33.51 -9.52 28.50
N PRO A 766 34.38 -8.95 29.37
CA PRO A 766 34.78 -9.61 30.60
C PRO A 766 33.58 -9.78 31.53
N ARG A 767 33.60 -10.72 32.48
CA ARG A 767 32.47 -10.92 33.39
C ARG A 767 32.16 -9.66 34.21
N PHE A 768 30.87 -9.31 34.31
CA PHE A 768 30.39 -8.23 35.18
C PHE A 768 30.38 -8.71 36.64
N ASP A 769 31.43 -8.36 37.39
CA ASP A 769 31.71 -8.83 38.75
C ASP A 769 31.44 -7.76 39.83
N ASP A 770 31.78 -8.07 41.10
CA ASP A 770 31.60 -7.15 42.23
C ASP A 770 32.33 -5.82 42.03
N LYS A 771 33.57 -5.89 41.52
CA LYS A 771 34.38 -4.70 41.29
C LYS A 771 33.79 -3.82 40.19
N ALA A 772 33.29 -4.43 39.13
CA ALA A 772 32.59 -3.76 38.05
C ALA A 772 31.33 -3.04 38.55
N PHE A 773 30.56 -3.68 39.44
CA PHE A 773 29.36 -3.09 40.03
C PHE A 773 29.68 -1.96 41.02
N GLU A 774 30.72 -2.11 41.85
CA GLU A 774 31.21 -1.03 42.71
C GLU A 774 31.66 0.21 41.92
N GLN A 775 32.32 0.01 40.77
CA GLN A 775 32.67 1.11 39.87
C GLN A 775 31.43 1.82 39.32
N LEU A 776 30.39 1.08 38.98
CA LEU A 776 29.12 1.62 38.52
C LEU A 776 28.43 2.47 39.59
N LEU A 777 28.40 1.99 40.85
CA LEU A 777 27.79 2.69 41.99
C LEU A 777 28.45 4.04 42.27
N LEU A 778 29.75 4.17 42.01
CA LEU A 778 30.53 5.38 42.26
C LEU A 778 30.63 6.31 41.03
N ALA A 779 30.14 5.87 39.87
CA ALA A 779 30.35 6.59 38.63
C ALA A 779 29.41 7.79 38.46
N LYS A 780 29.94 8.80 37.75
CA LYS A 780 29.17 9.97 37.32
C LYS A 780 28.69 9.76 35.89
N ALA A 781 27.62 10.45 35.52
CA ALA A 781 27.20 10.52 34.12
C ALA A 781 28.27 11.23 33.27
N PRO A 782 28.47 10.81 32.01
CA PRO A 782 29.39 11.48 31.09
C PRO A 782 28.88 12.89 30.76
N VAL A 783 29.80 13.80 30.45
CA VAL A 783 29.46 15.14 29.95
C VAL A 783 29.42 15.11 28.43
N ILE A 784 28.20 15.21 27.89
CA ILE A 784 27.96 15.17 26.45
C ILE A 784 27.95 16.58 25.86
N ASN A 785 28.97 16.87 25.04
CA ASN A 785 29.15 18.16 24.38
C ASN A 785 28.59 18.20 22.95
N GLU A 786 28.60 17.07 22.23
CA GLU A 786 28.17 16.99 20.84
C GLU A 786 27.42 15.67 20.56
N PHE A 787 26.25 15.75 19.93
CA PHE A 787 25.51 14.57 19.46
C PHE A 787 25.75 14.41 17.95
N PRO A 788 26.35 13.31 17.47
CA PRO A 788 26.86 13.22 16.10
C PRO A 788 25.80 13.13 14.99
N PHE A 789 24.53 12.91 15.34
CA PHE A 789 23.44 12.79 14.37
C PHE A 789 22.45 13.95 14.47
N TYR A 790 21.74 14.06 15.58
CA TYR A 790 20.77 15.12 15.86
C TYR A 790 20.81 15.46 17.35
N PRO A 791 20.61 16.74 17.72
CA PRO A 791 20.43 17.10 19.13
C PRO A 791 19.14 16.46 19.65
N PRO A 792 19.14 15.88 20.87
CA PRO A 792 17.94 15.34 21.46
C PRO A 792 16.93 16.45 21.78
N LYS A 793 15.64 16.11 21.78
CA LYS A 793 14.54 17.00 22.20
C LYS A 793 14.60 17.30 23.69
N ALA A 794 15.03 16.34 24.50
CA ALA A 794 15.17 16.49 25.94
C ALA A 794 16.31 15.61 26.48
N ARG A 795 16.88 16.00 27.61
CA ARG A 795 17.95 15.24 28.29
C ARG A 795 17.78 15.29 29.80
N VAL A 796 18.24 14.26 30.49
CA VAL A 796 18.36 14.25 31.95
C VAL A 796 19.62 13.49 32.35
N THR A 797 20.26 13.99 33.41
CA THR A 797 21.36 13.29 34.06
C THR A 797 20.80 12.36 35.14
N ALA A 798 21.00 11.06 34.97
CA ALA A 798 20.59 10.01 35.89
C ALA A 798 21.81 9.10 36.14
N ALA A 799 22.74 9.58 36.98
CA ALA A 799 24.05 8.95 37.18
C ALA A 799 23.91 7.45 37.52
N PRO A 800 24.67 6.56 36.84
CA PRO A 800 25.87 6.85 36.06
C PRO A 800 25.62 7.14 34.56
N ALA A 801 24.38 7.39 34.14
CA ALA A 801 24.04 7.65 32.75
C ALA A 801 23.51 9.07 32.48
N GLU A 802 23.64 9.51 31.24
CA GLU A 802 22.86 10.61 30.69
C GLU A 802 21.84 10.04 29.70
N LEU A 803 20.55 10.37 29.88
CA LEU A 803 19.47 9.98 28.98
C LEU A 803 19.15 11.11 28.03
N ALA A 804 19.01 10.78 26.75
CA ALA A 804 18.66 11.70 25.69
C ALA A 804 17.45 11.17 24.91
N ILE A 805 16.38 11.96 24.85
CA ILE A 805 15.16 11.62 24.11
C ILE A 805 15.21 12.30 22.75
N ASN A 806 15.17 11.50 21.69
CA ASN A 806 15.19 11.97 20.31
C ASN A 806 13.78 12.23 19.79
N ASP A 807 12.85 11.33 20.11
CA ASP A 807 11.47 11.46 19.68
C ASP A 807 10.46 10.87 20.66
N VAL A 808 9.28 11.48 20.73
CA VAL A 808 8.13 11.02 21.50
C VAL A 808 6.91 11.33 20.64
N ARG A 809 6.11 10.29 20.35
CA ARG A 809 4.87 10.42 19.56
C ARG A 809 3.77 9.63 20.22
N SER A 810 2.56 10.16 20.19
CA SER A 810 1.35 9.46 20.60
C SER A 810 0.28 9.73 19.56
N ASN A 811 -0.23 8.69 18.92
CA ASN A 811 -1.25 8.79 17.88
C ASN A 811 -2.24 7.61 17.96
N SER A 812 -3.08 7.42 16.94
CA SER A 812 -4.05 6.31 16.88
C SER A 812 -3.42 4.92 16.97
N PHE A 813 -2.10 4.79 16.76
CA PHE A 813 -1.34 3.54 16.89
C PHE A 813 -0.62 3.41 18.24
N GLY A 814 -0.88 4.32 19.18
CA GLY A 814 -0.34 4.34 20.54
C GLY A 814 0.91 5.21 20.70
N LEU A 815 1.62 4.97 21.81
CA LEU A 815 2.82 5.69 22.22
C LEU A 815 4.08 5.09 21.56
N SER A 816 4.98 5.95 21.09
CA SER A 816 6.30 5.61 20.59
C SER A 816 7.34 6.56 21.18
N ILE A 817 8.41 6.03 21.79
CA ILE A 817 9.52 6.80 22.35
C ILE A 817 10.84 6.27 21.77
N GLU A 818 11.69 7.18 21.33
CA GLU A 818 13.02 6.87 20.80
C GLU A 818 14.08 7.73 21.49
N GLY A 819 15.19 7.12 21.89
CA GLY A 819 16.25 7.81 22.61
C GLY A 819 17.51 6.98 22.76
N ALA A 820 18.44 7.50 23.55
CA ALA A 820 19.69 6.82 23.88
C ALA A 820 20.09 7.09 25.34
N ALA A 821 20.72 6.10 25.95
CA ALA A 821 21.41 6.23 27.23
C ALA A 821 22.93 6.25 26.98
N TYR A 822 23.64 7.12 27.68
CA TYR A 822 25.08 7.29 27.54
C TYR A 822 25.78 7.12 28.87
N THR A 823 26.90 6.41 28.89
CA THR A 823 27.74 6.23 30.08
C THR A 823 29.22 6.46 29.77
N ASP A 824 30.05 6.59 30.81
CA ASP A 824 31.50 6.67 30.62
C ASP A 824 32.05 5.40 29.96
N LEU A 825 33.00 5.54 29.04
CA LEU A 825 33.66 4.44 28.34
C LEU A 825 34.43 3.50 29.28
N ALA A 826 34.90 4.01 30.42
CA ALA A 826 35.61 3.21 31.42
C ALA A 826 34.69 2.24 32.17
N LEU A 827 33.36 2.40 32.06
CA LEU A 827 32.43 1.51 32.73
C LEU A 827 32.37 0.14 32.04
N PRO A 828 32.29 -0.95 32.83
CA PRO A 828 32.25 -2.32 32.30
C PRO A 828 30.85 -2.71 31.79
N LEU A 829 30.22 -1.86 30.98
CA LEU A 829 28.88 -2.10 30.42
C LEU A 829 28.92 -2.55 28.95
N TYR A 830 30.06 -2.36 28.27
CA TYR A 830 30.22 -2.68 26.85
C TYR A 830 29.90 -4.14 26.55
N GLY A 831 28.99 -4.38 25.60
CA GLY A 831 28.71 -5.73 25.08
C GLY A 831 27.94 -6.66 26.02
N HIS A 832 27.56 -6.20 27.21
CA HIS A 832 26.81 -7.00 28.17
C HIS A 832 25.31 -7.01 27.88
N ILE A 833 24.71 -8.19 27.95
CA ILE A 833 23.27 -8.39 27.88
C ILE A 833 22.73 -8.50 29.31
N GLY A 834 21.53 -7.98 29.56
CA GLY A 834 20.83 -8.15 30.84
C GLY A 834 21.33 -7.27 31.99
N VAL A 835 22.46 -6.56 31.86
CA VAL A 835 23.03 -5.74 32.95
C VAL A 835 22.38 -4.37 33.11
N ALA A 836 21.62 -3.89 32.13
CA ALA A 836 20.98 -2.57 32.19
C ALA A 836 19.63 -2.55 31.48
N GLN A 837 18.68 -1.81 32.04
CA GLN A 837 17.33 -1.63 31.50
C GLN A 837 16.82 -0.21 31.79
N LEU A 838 15.95 0.27 30.92
CA LEU A 838 15.13 1.45 31.10
C LEU A 838 13.70 1.00 31.46
N PHE A 839 13.20 1.42 32.61
CA PHE A 839 11.82 1.20 33.02
C PHE A 839 11.04 2.52 32.96
N ILE A 840 10.06 2.59 32.08
CA ILE A 840 9.16 3.74 31.97
C ILE A 840 7.94 3.48 32.83
N GLN A 841 7.78 4.27 33.89
CA GLN A 841 6.72 4.08 34.86
C GLN A 841 5.45 4.84 34.45
N HIS A 842 5.57 6.15 34.21
CA HIS A 842 4.43 7.02 33.89
C HIS A 842 4.79 8.10 32.87
N LEU A 843 3.79 8.54 32.13
CA LEU A 843 3.78 9.81 31.40
C LEU A 843 2.97 10.86 32.15
N VAL A 844 3.31 12.12 31.94
CA VAL A 844 2.50 13.26 32.37
C VAL A 844 2.07 14.05 31.14
N ASP A 845 0.77 14.34 31.01
CA ASP A 845 0.27 15.26 29.98
C ASP A 845 0.50 16.74 30.36
N ALA A 846 0.10 17.66 29.49
CA ALA A 846 0.23 19.10 29.72
C ALA A 846 -0.59 19.60 30.93
N GLU A 847 -1.64 18.87 31.29
CA GLU A 847 -2.54 19.16 32.42
C GLU A 847 -2.04 18.55 33.75
N GLY A 848 -0.94 17.81 33.73
CA GLY A 848 -0.35 17.20 34.92
C GLY A 848 -0.93 15.83 35.29
N LYS A 849 -1.78 15.24 34.45
CA LYS A 849 -2.37 13.92 34.67
C LYS A 849 -1.35 12.82 34.37
N LEU A 850 -1.30 11.84 35.27
CA LEU A 850 -0.43 10.67 35.16
C LEU A 850 -1.08 9.57 34.33
N PHE A 851 -0.32 8.99 33.40
CA PHE A 851 -0.71 7.83 32.61
C PHE A 851 0.29 6.71 32.83
N PRO A 852 -0.13 5.56 33.40
CA PRO A 852 0.76 4.44 33.65
C PRO A 852 1.23 3.81 32.34
N VAL A 853 2.52 3.49 32.26
CA VAL A 853 3.12 2.79 31.13
C VAL A 853 3.61 1.41 31.59
N ASN A 854 4.40 1.36 32.66
CA ASN A 854 4.96 0.14 33.27
C ASN A 854 5.63 -0.80 32.25
N LYS A 855 6.56 -0.27 31.45
CA LYS A 855 7.26 -1.04 30.42
C LYS A 855 8.77 -0.96 30.60
N THR A 856 9.43 -2.06 30.31
CA THR A 856 10.89 -2.21 30.41
C THR A 856 11.48 -2.39 29.02
N VAL A 857 12.60 -1.72 28.76
CA VAL A 857 13.42 -1.90 27.56
C VAL A 857 14.86 -2.19 28.01
N PRO A 858 15.50 -3.28 27.58
CA PRO A 858 16.90 -3.51 27.91
C PRO A 858 17.81 -2.51 27.18
N LEU A 859 18.92 -2.16 27.82
CA LEU A 859 19.92 -1.24 27.32
C LEU A 859 21.20 -2.03 27.02
N TYR A 860 21.59 -2.06 25.75
CA TYR A 860 22.83 -2.69 25.30
C TYR A 860 23.83 -1.63 24.90
N PHE A 861 24.91 -1.52 25.67
CA PHE A 861 25.88 -0.46 25.53
C PHE A 861 26.97 -0.84 24.52
N GLU A 862 27.09 -0.02 23.48
CA GLU A 862 28.14 -0.11 22.47
C GLU A 862 29.14 1.06 22.60
N ARG A 863 30.36 0.84 22.13
CA ARG A 863 31.38 1.88 22.01
C ARG A 863 30.97 2.86 20.92
N GLN A 864 30.84 4.15 21.25
CA GLN A 864 30.55 5.18 20.27
C GLN A 864 31.83 5.72 19.64
N GLY A 865 31.91 5.73 18.31
CA GLY A 865 33.10 6.18 17.59
C GLY A 865 34.31 5.24 17.76
N GLY A 866 35.51 5.78 17.54
CA GLY A 866 36.77 5.07 17.69
C GLY A 866 37.06 3.99 16.64
N MET A 867 38.19 3.31 16.80
CA MET A 867 38.58 2.18 15.95
C MET A 867 39.34 1.13 16.77
N THR A 868 39.14 -0.14 16.44
CA THR A 868 39.93 -1.22 17.05
C THR A 868 41.12 -1.53 16.15
N PHE A 869 42.33 -1.34 16.66
CA PHE A 869 43.57 -1.64 15.96
C PHE A 869 44.35 -2.70 16.74
N ASN A 870 44.68 -3.83 16.10
CA ASN A 870 45.36 -4.96 16.73
C ASN A 870 44.69 -5.46 18.03
N GLY A 871 43.35 -5.52 18.05
CA GLY A 871 42.57 -5.97 19.21
C GLY A 871 42.47 -4.95 20.35
N VAL A 872 43.03 -3.74 20.20
CA VAL A 872 42.92 -2.67 21.19
C VAL A 872 41.99 -1.59 20.65
N TYR A 873 40.93 -1.29 21.39
CA TYR A 873 40.04 -0.19 21.06
C TYR A 873 40.67 1.16 21.38
N GLN A 874 40.76 2.01 20.36
CA GLN A 874 41.17 3.40 20.48
C GLN A 874 39.91 4.28 20.38
N PRO A 875 39.50 4.94 21.48
CA PRO A 875 38.31 5.78 21.45
C PRO A 875 38.52 7.03 20.59
N ASP A 876 37.43 7.50 19.99
CA ASP A 876 37.40 8.85 19.43
C ASP A 876 37.35 9.86 20.59
N GLU A 877 38.28 10.81 20.59
CA GLU A 877 38.36 11.87 21.59
C GLU A 877 37.07 12.71 21.68
N LYS A 878 36.28 12.77 20.59
CA LYS A 878 35.02 13.53 20.56
C LYS A 878 33.82 12.76 21.10
N THR A 879 33.90 11.42 21.10
CA THR A 879 32.79 10.56 21.53
C THR A 879 33.27 9.43 22.47
N PRO A 880 33.98 9.73 23.57
CA PRO A 880 34.58 8.71 24.44
C PRO A 880 33.54 8.08 25.41
N TRP A 881 32.38 7.66 24.90
CA TRP A 881 31.24 7.20 25.70
C TRP A 881 30.78 5.82 25.23
N LEU A 882 30.10 5.10 26.12
CA LEU A 882 29.22 4.02 25.70
C LEU A 882 27.84 4.59 25.41
N ARG A 883 27.16 4.02 24.42
CA ARG A 883 25.81 4.40 24.00
C ARG A 883 24.93 3.16 23.89
N ALA A 884 23.73 3.23 24.47
CA ALA A 884 22.67 2.25 24.29
C ALA A 884 21.45 2.95 23.67
N ASP A 885 21.12 2.61 22.43
CA ASP A 885 19.90 3.09 21.78
C ASP A 885 18.69 2.30 22.29
N PHE A 886 17.56 3.00 22.46
CA PHE A 886 16.29 2.37 22.83
C PHE A 886 15.15 2.91 21.97
N SER A 887 14.25 1.99 21.62
CA SER A 887 12.97 2.29 20.99
C SER A 887 11.90 1.54 21.75
N PHE A 888 10.80 2.24 22.04
CA PHE A 888 9.73 1.76 22.88
C PHE A 888 8.39 2.05 22.19
N ARG A 889 7.48 1.07 22.22
CA ARG A 889 6.09 1.26 21.78
C ARG A 889 5.10 0.68 22.80
N ALA A 890 4.00 1.38 22.99
CA ALA A 890 2.84 0.91 23.76
C ALA A 890 1.56 1.30 23.03
N ALA A 891 0.98 0.33 22.32
CA ALA A 891 -0.24 0.51 21.52
C ALA A 891 -1.47 0.89 22.38
N ASP A 892 -1.47 0.46 23.64
CA ASP A 892 -2.50 0.69 24.64
C ASP A 892 -2.41 2.04 25.35
N VAL A 893 -1.32 2.78 25.15
CA VAL A 893 -1.11 4.10 25.78
C VAL A 893 -1.35 5.21 24.75
N GLN A 894 -2.43 5.95 24.94
CA GLN A 894 -2.76 7.14 24.15
C GLN A 894 -2.83 8.36 25.06
N VAL A 895 -1.87 9.26 24.90
CA VAL A 895 -1.76 10.50 25.68
C VAL A 895 -1.54 11.66 24.72
N GLU A 896 -2.39 12.69 24.78
CA GLU A 896 -2.15 13.90 24.00
C GLU A 896 -1.20 14.83 24.78
N LYS A 897 -0.33 15.56 24.07
CA LYS A 897 0.54 16.61 24.64
C LYS A 897 1.38 16.15 25.83
N ILE A 898 2.24 15.17 25.60
CA ILE A 898 3.10 14.61 26.66
C ILE A 898 4.10 15.68 27.10
N SER A 899 4.02 16.10 28.37
CA SER A 899 4.88 17.14 28.94
C SER A 899 6.07 16.56 29.70
N LYS A 900 5.95 15.34 30.23
CA LYS A 900 7.00 14.73 31.06
C LYS A 900 7.01 13.21 30.99
N LEU A 901 8.21 12.64 31.05
CA LEU A 901 8.49 11.20 31.13
C LEU A 901 9.13 10.88 32.49
N GLN A 902 8.61 9.87 33.19
CA GLN A 902 9.14 9.42 34.49
C GLN A 902 9.41 7.92 34.49
N GLY A 903 10.52 7.54 35.10
CA GLY A 903 10.95 6.14 35.15
C GLY A 903 12.23 5.93 35.94
N GLU A 904 12.84 4.77 35.71
CA GLU A 904 14.07 4.33 36.37
C GLU A 904 15.03 3.74 35.34
N LEU A 905 16.31 4.00 35.51
CA LEU A 905 17.36 3.12 34.98
C LEU A 905 17.64 2.04 36.01
N ARG A 906 17.70 0.81 35.55
CA ARG A 906 17.95 -0.36 36.38
C ARG A 906 19.21 -1.04 35.92
N PHE A 907 20.16 -1.23 36.82
CA PHE A 907 21.38 -1.97 36.55
C PHE A 907 21.42 -3.23 37.40
N TYR A 908 21.88 -4.33 36.83
CA TYR A 908 21.81 -5.65 37.43
C TYR A 908 23.19 -6.29 37.50
N GLN A 909 23.58 -6.73 38.68
CA GLN A 909 24.77 -7.54 38.89
C GLN A 909 24.38 -9.02 39.09
N PRO A 910 24.79 -9.94 38.21
CA PRO A 910 24.43 -11.34 38.34
C PRO A 910 25.21 -12.01 39.48
N ARG A 911 24.50 -12.57 40.48
CA ARG A 911 25.11 -13.21 41.67
C ARG A 911 25.41 -14.70 41.47
N HIS A 912 24.58 -15.41 40.70
CA HIS A 912 24.67 -16.86 40.52
C HIS A 912 24.58 -17.27 39.05
N LEU A 913 25.68 -17.07 38.31
CA LEU A 913 25.77 -17.48 36.92
C LEU A 913 25.69 -19.01 36.79
N GLN A 914 24.75 -19.45 35.96
CA GLN A 914 24.58 -20.81 35.51
C GLN A 914 24.71 -20.85 33.98
N THR A 915 25.06 -22.00 33.43
CA THR A 915 25.16 -22.19 31.98
C THR A 915 24.31 -23.38 31.57
N ALA A 916 23.37 -23.15 30.65
CA ALA A 916 22.62 -24.21 29.99
C ALA A 916 23.24 -24.47 28.61
N SER A 917 23.60 -25.72 28.32
CA SER A 917 24.01 -26.12 26.96
C SER A 917 22.88 -26.90 26.28
N LEU A 918 22.55 -26.47 25.07
CA LEU A 918 21.33 -26.89 24.36
C LEU A 918 21.68 -27.20 22.89
N PRO A 919 21.05 -28.20 22.26
CA PRO A 919 21.27 -28.45 20.84
C PRO A 919 20.76 -27.28 19.98
N PHE A 920 21.35 -27.10 18.81
CA PHE A 920 20.88 -26.13 17.83
C PHE A 920 19.49 -26.54 17.30
N ALA A 921 18.48 -25.68 17.49
CA ALA A 921 17.13 -25.87 16.97
C ALA A 921 16.45 -24.52 16.70
N LEU A 922 15.57 -24.47 15.70
CA LEU A 922 14.65 -23.35 15.44
C LEU A 922 13.44 -23.45 16.39
N GLY A 923 12.98 -22.33 16.92
CA GLY A 923 11.92 -22.28 17.94
C GLY A 923 12.44 -22.20 19.37
N PRO A 924 11.65 -22.63 20.38
CA PRO A 924 12.01 -22.49 21.79
C PRO A 924 13.29 -23.26 22.11
N ILE A 925 14.34 -22.55 22.52
CA ILE A 925 15.62 -23.18 22.86
C ILE A 925 15.82 -23.31 24.37
N TRP A 926 15.31 -22.36 25.16
CA TRP A 926 15.53 -22.33 26.61
C TRP A 926 14.39 -21.63 27.36
N GLY A 927 14.08 -22.12 28.55
CA GLY A 927 13.17 -21.49 29.50
C GLY A 927 13.78 -21.48 30.89
N GLY A 928 14.06 -20.28 31.40
CA GLY A 928 14.48 -20.04 32.78
C GLY A 928 13.30 -19.78 33.71
N PRO A 929 13.61 -19.54 35.00
CA PRO A 929 12.65 -19.09 36.00
C PRO A 929 11.80 -17.87 35.61
N LYS A 930 12.38 -16.88 34.91
CA LYS A 930 11.70 -15.62 34.60
C LYS A 930 11.63 -15.29 33.10
N SER A 931 12.35 -16.03 32.26
CA SER A 931 12.55 -15.70 30.86
C SER A 931 12.57 -16.91 29.95
N ARG A 932 12.31 -16.68 28.66
CA ARG A 932 12.40 -17.68 27.60
C ARG A 932 13.16 -17.10 26.42
N VAL A 933 13.99 -17.94 25.81
CA VAL A 933 14.73 -17.60 24.59
C VAL A 933 14.28 -18.55 23.49
N GLU A 934 13.93 -17.96 22.35
CA GLU A 934 13.43 -18.68 21.19
C GLU A 934 14.15 -18.17 19.94
N LEU A 935 14.71 -19.09 19.15
CA LEU A 935 15.30 -18.76 17.85
C LEU A 935 14.17 -18.57 16.84
N ILE A 936 13.81 -17.32 16.55
CA ILE A 936 12.70 -16.97 15.66
C ILE A 936 13.12 -16.86 14.20
N GLU A 937 14.40 -16.61 13.93
CA GLU A 937 14.88 -16.45 12.56
C GLU A 937 16.35 -16.83 12.40
N TRP A 938 16.66 -17.51 11.30
CA TRP A 938 18.00 -17.81 10.85
C TRP A 938 18.21 -17.18 9.47
N LYS A 939 19.16 -16.26 9.38
CA LYS A 939 19.62 -15.59 8.15
C LYS A 939 21.05 -15.97 7.83
N ALA A 940 21.48 -15.69 6.60
CA ALA A 940 22.89 -15.84 6.22
C ALA A 940 23.84 -15.11 7.22
N GLY A 941 24.65 -15.88 7.95
CA GLY A 941 25.61 -15.38 8.95
C GLY A 941 25.01 -14.83 10.26
N ARG A 942 23.71 -14.95 10.49
CA ARG A 942 23.07 -14.35 11.68
C ARG A 942 21.86 -15.16 12.16
N LEU A 943 21.76 -15.29 13.47
CA LEU A 943 20.62 -15.87 14.18
C LEU A 943 19.90 -14.78 14.97
N VAL A 944 18.57 -14.76 14.94
CA VAL A 944 17.75 -13.78 15.65
C VAL A 944 16.88 -14.52 16.65
N PHE A 945 16.98 -14.11 17.91
CA PHE A 945 16.24 -14.71 19.02
C PHE A 945 15.25 -13.70 19.57
N SER A 946 14.01 -14.14 19.81
CA SER A 946 13.10 -13.43 20.69
C SER A 946 13.39 -13.81 22.13
N VAL A 947 13.35 -12.81 23.01
CA VAL A 947 13.43 -13.01 24.44
C VAL A 947 12.11 -12.58 25.05
N GLN A 948 11.46 -13.47 25.79
CA GLN A 948 10.22 -13.19 26.52
C GLN A 948 10.53 -13.18 28.02
N GLY A 949 9.90 -12.27 28.77
CA GLY A 949 10.08 -12.15 30.22
C GLY A 949 11.15 -11.15 30.63
N ASN A 950 11.97 -11.52 31.61
CA ASN A 950 12.92 -10.67 32.31
C ASN A 950 14.35 -10.72 31.73
N TYR A 951 14.76 -9.67 31.01
CA TYR A 951 16.05 -9.65 30.30
C TYR A 951 17.27 -9.78 31.22
N GLU A 952 17.16 -9.37 32.48
CA GLU A 952 18.27 -9.44 33.45
C GLU A 952 18.67 -10.87 33.81
N GLU A 953 17.80 -11.84 33.52
CA GLU A 953 18.11 -13.25 33.72
C GLU A 953 19.15 -13.74 32.70
N ILE A 954 19.23 -13.17 31.50
CA ILE A 954 20.11 -13.65 30.41
C ILE A 954 21.37 -12.78 30.35
N VAL A 955 22.51 -13.38 30.64
CA VAL A 955 23.81 -12.70 30.75
C VAL A 955 24.67 -12.92 29.51
N GLY A 956 24.51 -14.05 28.82
CA GLY A 956 25.28 -14.35 27.61
C GLY A 956 24.65 -15.43 26.74
N LEU A 957 24.93 -15.35 25.44
CA LEU A 957 24.50 -16.32 24.43
C LEU A 957 25.67 -16.62 23.48
N LYS A 958 26.05 -17.89 23.38
CA LYS A 958 27.17 -18.37 22.55
C LYS A 958 26.74 -19.55 21.69
N ALA A 959 27.35 -19.70 20.52
CA ALA A 959 27.13 -20.83 19.64
C ALA A 959 28.43 -21.56 19.33
N PHE A 960 28.37 -22.90 19.34
CA PHE A 960 29.52 -23.77 19.12
C PHE A 960 29.24 -24.78 18.01
N ASN A 961 30.26 -25.13 17.24
CA ASN A 961 30.18 -26.22 16.27
C ASN A 961 30.34 -27.60 16.95
N GLU A 962 30.29 -28.68 16.16
CA GLU A 962 30.41 -30.07 16.66
C GLU A 962 31.75 -30.34 17.36
N ALA A 963 32.82 -29.66 16.95
CA ALA A 963 34.14 -29.78 17.57
C ALA A 963 34.27 -28.97 18.89
N GLY A 964 33.22 -28.27 19.30
CA GLY A 964 33.22 -27.42 20.49
C GLY A 964 33.96 -26.09 20.33
N LYS A 965 34.30 -25.69 19.10
CA LYS A 965 34.87 -24.37 18.80
C LYS A 965 33.77 -23.31 18.85
N LEU A 966 34.07 -22.15 19.45
CA LEU A 966 33.17 -20.98 19.43
C LEU A 966 33.06 -20.46 17.98
N VAL A 967 31.84 -20.35 17.48
CA VAL A 967 31.55 -19.92 16.10
C VAL A 967 30.63 -18.70 16.05
N SER A 968 30.35 -18.08 17.20
CA SER A 968 29.57 -16.84 17.29
C SER A 968 30.38 -15.66 17.80
N GLN A 969 29.98 -14.45 17.40
CA GLN A 969 30.33 -13.21 18.10
C GLN A 969 29.46 -13.03 19.35
N PRO A 970 29.81 -12.12 20.28
CA PRO A 970 28.91 -11.71 21.34
C PRO A 970 27.54 -11.28 20.78
N ALA A 971 26.46 -11.78 21.39
CA ALA A 971 25.11 -11.40 20.98
C ALA A 971 24.87 -9.89 21.21
N GLN A 972 24.16 -9.29 20.27
CA GLN A 972 23.77 -7.88 20.32
C GLN A 972 22.26 -7.78 20.53
N TYR A 973 21.86 -6.81 21.33
CA TYR A 973 20.45 -6.46 21.43
C TYR A 973 20.03 -5.59 20.24
N SER A 974 18.82 -5.81 19.74
CA SER A 974 18.12 -4.88 18.85
C SER A 974 16.65 -4.80 19.20
N ALA A 975 16.03 -3.64 19.04
CA ALA A 975 14.58 -3.50 19.11
C ALA A 975 14.04 -3.20 17.71
N ILE A 976 13.38 -4.16 17.08
CA ILE A 976 12.68 -3.95 15.80
C ILE A 976 11.21 -3.71 16.14
N PHE A 977 10.70 -2.53 15.81
CA PHE A 977 9.32 -2.10 16.16
C PHE A 977 8.97 -2.17 17.65
N GLY A 978 9.98 -2.06 18.53
CA GLY A 978 9.80 -2.12 19.99
C GLY A 978 9.81 -3.54 20.55
N GLU A 979 9.94 -4.57 19.71
CA GLU A 979 10.12 -5.94 20.19
C GLU A 979 11.62 -6.24 20.42
N PRO A 980 12.00 -6.62 21.64
CA PRO A 980 13.36 -6.97 22.01
C PRO A 980 13.83 -8.26 21.33
N GLN A 981 14.97 -8.19 20.65
CA GLN A 981 15.59 -9.31 19.97
C GLN A 981 17.09 -9.39 20.30
N LEU A 982 17.64 -10.60 20.34
CA LEU A 982 19.07 -10.83 20.36
C LEU A 982 19.53 -11.28 18.97
N ASN A 983 20.55 -10.63 18.43
CA ASN A 983 21.21 -11.02 17.20
C ASN A 983 22.53 -11.69 17.54
N LEU A 984 22.75 -12.89 17.04
CA LEU A 984 24.00 -13.63 17.17
C LEU A 984 24.60 -13.85 15.78
N GLU A 985 25.70 -13.15 15.48
CA GLU A 985 26.44 -13.39 14.24
C GLU A 985 27.20 -14.72 14.33
N ILE A 986 27.17 -15.52 13.26
CA ILE A 986 27.77 -16.86 13.21
C ILE A 986 28.67 -17.07 11.99
N SER A 987 29.84 -17.68 12.20
CA SER A 987 30.82 -18.01 11.16
C SER A 987 30.69 -19.42 10.60
N GLU A 988 30.08 -20.32 11.37
CA GLU A 988 29.77 -21.69 10.97
C GLU A 988 28.35 -22.07 11.46
N VAL A 989 27.76 -23.13 10.91
CA VAL A 989 26.46 -23.64 11.40
C VAL A 989 26.66 -24.22 12.80
N PRO A 990 25.92 -23.75 13.83
CA PRO A 990 26.09 -24.26 15.18
C PRO A 990 25.56 -25.69 15.33
N ALA A 991 26.22 -26.45 16.20
CA ALA A 991 25.70 -27.72 16.71
C ALA A 991 24.98 -27.55 18.06
N ARG A 992 25.40 -26.57 18.86
CA ARG A 992 24.83 -26.27 20.18
C ARG A 992 24.93 -24.80 20.55
N PHE A 993 24.06 -24.37 21.45
CA PHE A 993 24.11 -23.10 22.14
C PHE A 993 24.58 -23.28 23.58
N GLU A 994 25.20 -22.24 24.13
CA GLU A 994 25.34 -22.04 25.57
C GLU A 994 24.66 -20.73 25.96
N ILE A 995 23.75 -20.80 26.92
CA ILE A 995 23.09 -19.65 27.52
C ILE A 995 23.60 -19.50 28.94
N GLU A 996 24.22 -18.36 29.22
CA GLU A 996 24.61 -17.96 30.55
C GLU A 996 23.47 -17.14 31.17
N TYR A 997 22.99 -17.57 32.33
CA TYR A 997 21.83 -16.96 32.99
C TYR A 997 22.03 -16.88 34.51
N THR A 998 21.20 -16.07 35.18
CA THR A 998 21.22 -15.92 36.65
C THR A 998 19.80 -15.91 37.21
N SER A 999 19.57 -16.63 38.32
CA SER A 999 18.29 -16.56 39.03
C SER A 999 18.19 -15.37 39.98
N GLU A 1000 19.34 -14.80 40.34
CA GLU A 1000 19.47 -13.74 41.35
C GLU A 1000 20.41 -12.64 40.85
N SER A 1001 19.99 -11.40 41.05
CA SER A 1001 20.77 -10.21 40.70
C SER A 1001 20.70 -9.20 41.84
N GLU A 1002 21.79 -8.47 42.06
CA GLU A 1002 21.75 -7.23 42.83
C GLU A 1002 21.36 -6.08 41.91
N GLU A 1003 20.54 -5.16 42.40
CA GLU A 1003 19.86 -4.16 41.59
C GLU A 1003 20.23 -2.75 42.05
N LEU A 1004 20.59 -1.89 41.10
CA LEU A 1004 20.74 -0.45 41.29
C LEU A 1004 19.63 0.27 40.52
N PHE A 1005 18.79 1.00 41.24
CA PHE A 1005 17.71 1.82 40.68
C PHE A 1005 18.12 3.28 40.68
N VAL A 1006 18.04 3.91 39.51
CA VAL A 1006 18.33 5.34 39.32
C VAL A 1006 17.08 6.01 38.75
N PRO A 1007 16.30 6.72 39.59
CA PRO A 1007 15.09 7.38 39.12
C PRO A 1007 15.43 8.56 38.20
N PHE A 1008 14.58 8.82 37.23
CA PHE A 1008 14.69 9.98 36.35
C PHE A 1008 13.34 10.62 36.07
N ALA A 1009 13.40 11.90 35.73
CA ALA A 1009 12.26 12.71 35.33
C ALA A 1009 12.72 13.65 34.22
N ILE A 1010 12.14 13.52 33.03
CA ILE A 1010 12.51 14.30 31.84
C ILE A 1010 11.34 15.18 31.46
N ASP A 1011 11.52 16.49 31.51
CA ASP A 1011 10.57 17.44 30.97
C ASP A 1011 10.76 17.54 29.45
N LEU A 1012 9.67 17.40 28.69
CA LEU A 1012 9.65 17.46 27.23
C LEU A 1012 9.24 18.86 26.76
N PRO A 1013 9.78 19.37 25.65
CA PRO A 1013 9.40 20.66 25.12
C PRO A 1013 7.92 20.67 24.68
N ALA A 1014 7.23 21.79 24.93
CA ALA A 1014 5.83 21.98 24.57
C ALA A 1014 5.63 21.88 23.04
N GLY A 1015 4.75 20.98 22.59
CA GLY A 1015 4.40 20.80 21.18
C GLY A 1015 4.61 19.39 20.59
N ASN A 1016 4.83 18.36 21.42
CA ASN A 1016 4.86 16.95 20.98
C ASN A 1016 3.53 16.24 21.18
#